data_AF-A0A0B5B734-F1
#
_entry.id   AF-A0A0B5B734-F1
#
_cell.length_a   1.000
_cell.length_b   1.000
_cell.length_c   1.000
_cell.angle_alpha   90.00
_cell.angle_beta   90.00
_cell.angle_gamma   90.00
#
_symmetry.space_group_name_H-M   'P 1'
#
loop_
_entity.id
_entity.type
_entity.pdbx_description
1 polymer ?
#
loop_
_entity_poly.entity_id
_entity_poly.type
_entity_poly.pdbx_seq_one_letter_code
_entity_poly.pdbx_strand_id
1 'polypeptide(L)'
;MSHPPVPAPTSSPRWYRRLVRWLALGALVLVAGGAALALYLSTPLAAQQLSRLLTRSLRLPVAIAAVEPRPGGVVLRGLRIGNPEGFPAVPLATADTVTIAPRWLALLGGGRDFRRIEVDGVRVLLARNRSGEWNAAALRKRGGERKPAAELTIGELAVRNGAVAVEGRGVTGINLRLRDFSTRGNTGSQLELAFADAGGSRFRLTGSLRPGPAPDLDLTLLAPAVALTPYGTMLKTRGVSLAGGTGSVRLAVRYTGGLLQGTGDAEVRDLLITTSAGRLSPFTGRVSLAARYEPARDTGVVESLRVELADTVRLRATATVNRLRTGRQFAADIAVGDIDLGRLSLLLPAAMRRDAEVGGVLGGGRVHVAGDARRVSELSGGVTLRDGAFSRGKRPFFHGLTGSAALAPRDGGWGVRGMLSLPRQGESSPLERLDLPFSLSLSERLALRGGEAAPLAARIFGLPVTGGLSYRPTDPRPLSLSLMVPAASLAALAPHLAPFGIRPAGGSAILALRVTGRNARELEGEISGVGRAVSGEARGREVAFHEGVLRTRFAWAGGRLDASGECRVGGARLDGRPGEARFGWHLVGRTVTLTDGLFRLAGTTVVPGRLSLAVGYAEGLPAARRYPLVFDLAEGTVKSGAGEAAGLAASFRGYVNVMPGERWIEGSGAASARAVTLRAAPLGAPSARFSLGRGTAVADLGGSVAGGALSGRLTLDPRNPGEGGAFTLGLREGDLATLAPLLSGTAAVLPTGGRVTVAAEGTFVPATGATCRLEVGARGVALAGSGGKSVLNGGGVALSAAIAGEKATIREATVSLGEGVALRLRGSVDHAWSPRREGELSFSLPRTTVSGIVDPLVNALPRAIQEATIGGAVAARGTVAITGSSARAEGAVTFDGASLDVASQRFTVSGIGGTVPFSLLLGPAAPRRTPTAHSFTKENYPDLLERMRKAPSGGESLTIGSVRFGSLELGETVLHLRAAQGVTEVVSLRSSLYEGALLGTGFVAVQGGLAYGADILVNDLSLRRLCDAFPKIKGYASGRIDGVVSLYGEGQGVAGLVGFTDLWARESRQEQMLLSKEFLQRLAGKKLRGFFFRDDRSYDTGEVSAYLEGGYLTFTTLDVSHTNFLGVRDLSVSVAPIQNRIALEHLFGAIREAAARGKAVRADEPPAEAAPPQTEFQWQE
;
A
#
# COMPACT_ATOMS: atom_id res chain seq x y z
N MET A 1 -97.21 -115.07 70.35
CA MET A 1 -96.92 -115.39 71.76
C MET A 1 -96.04 -114.30 72.34
N SER A 2 -96.50 -113.69 73.45
CA SER A 2 -95.76 -113.01 74.53
C SER A 2 -94.76 -111.87 74.25
N HIS A 3 -95.17 -110.65 74.62
CA HIS A 3 -94.34 -109.55 75.17
C HIS A 3 -93.42 -110.02 76.32
N PRO A 4 -92.24 -109.39 76.57
CA PRO A 4 -92.11 -108.22 77.49
C PRO A 4 -90.93 -107.26 77.11
N PRO A 5 -90.38 -106.37 77.98
CA PRO A 5 -90.75 -104.95 78.14
C PRO A 5 -89.61 -103.90 77.94
N VAL A 6 -89.98 -102.61 78.02
CA VAL A 6 -89.19 -101.36 77.92
C VAL A 6 -88.20 -101.14 79.10
N PRO A 7 -87.02 -100.50 78.88
CA PRO A 7 -86.27 -99.82 79.95
C PRO A 7 -86.17 -98.27 79.81
N ALA A 8 -86.03 -97.62 80.98
CA ALA A 8 -86.14 -96.19 81.30
C ALA A 8 -84.93 -95.29 80.88
N PRO A 9 -85.10 -93.94 80.84
CA PRO A 9 -84.04 -93.00 80.46
C PRO A 9 -83.01 -92.76 81.59
N THR A 10 -81.72 -92.81 81.22
CA THR A 10 -80.56 -92.63 82.09
C THR A 10 -80.15 -91.15 82.26
N SER A 11 -79.94 -90.75 83.50
CA SER A 11 -79.47 -89.43 83.94
C SER A 11 -78.03 -89.13 83.49
N SER A 12 -77.78 -87.93 82.94
CA SER A 12 -76.46 -87.48 82.50
C SER A 12 -75.48 -87.22 83.66
N PRO A 13 -74.20 -87.61 83.53
CA PRO A 13 -73.25 -87.65 84.64
C PRO A 13 -72.73 -86.25 85.05
N ARG A 14 -72.60 -86.03 86.36
CA ARG A 14 -72.25 -84.74 87.01
C ARG A 14 -70.91 -84.10 86.55
N TRP A 15 -70.04 -84.79 85.81
CA TRP A 15 -68.75 -84.23 85.33
C TRP A 15 -68.90 -83.34 84.08
N TYR A 16 -69.90 -83.58 83.23
CA TYR A 16 -70.11 -82.80 81.99
C TYR A 16 -70.52 -81.34 82.28
N ARG A 17 -71.35 -81.13 83.32
CA ARG A 17 -71.69 -79.78 83.81
C ARG A 17 -70.49 -79.05 84.41
N ARG A 18 -69.48 -79.76 84.93
CA ARG A 18 -68.23 -79.14 85.40
C ARG A 18 -67.36 -78.73 84.22
N LEU A 19 -67.18 -79.58 83.21
CA LEU A 19 -66.37 -79.27 82.02
C LEU A 19 -66.93 -78.06 81.23
N VAL A 20 -68.24 -78.00 81.02
CA VAL A 20 -68.88 -76.86 80.33
C VAL A 20 -68.77 -75.57 81.15
N ARG A 21 -68.86 -75.63 82.48
CA ARG A 21 -68.63 -74.47 83.35
C ARG A 21 -67.16 -74.04 83.34
N TRP A 22 -66.20 -74.96 83.31
CA TRP A 22 -64.78 -74.64 83.20
C TRP A 22 -64.42 -74.09 81.81
N LEU A 23 -65.04 -74.56 80.73
CA LEU A 23 -64.86 -74.01 79.38
C LEU A 23 -65.55 -72.65 79.22
N ALA A 24 -66.75 -72.46 79.79
CA ALA A 24 -67.42 -71.17 79.81
C ALA A 24 -66.68 -70.15 80.68
N LEU A 25 -66.15 -70.56 81.83
CA LEU A 25 -65.30 -69.72 82.69
C LEU A 25 -63.96 -69.42 81.99
N GLY A 26 -63.35 -70.39 81.32
CA GLY A 26 -62.15 -70.20 80.51
C GLY A 26 -62.37 -69.25 79.34
N ALA A 27 -63.51 -69.37 78.65
CA ALA A 27 -63.92 -68.46 77.58
C ALA A 27 -64.24 -67.05 78.12
N LEU A 28 -64.92 -66.94 79.26
CA LEU A 28 -65.20 -65.65 79.92
C LEU A 28 -63.91 -64.98 80.40
N VAL A 29 -62.96 -65.73 80.96
CA VAL A 29 -61.64 -65.22 81.37
C VAL A 29 -60.80 -64.82 80.14
N LEU A 30 -60.90 -65.54 79.02
CA LEU A 30 -60.25 -65.16 77.77
C LEU A 30 -60.88 -63.91 77.13
N VAL A 31 -62.21 -63.77 77.18
CA VAL A 31 -62.93 -62.58 76.68
C VAL A 31 -62.70 -61.37 77.59
N ALA A 32 -62.79 -61.54 78.91
CA ALA A 32 -62.51 -60.51 79.90
C ALA A 32 -61.02 -60.12 79.90
N GLY A 33 -60.12 -61.10 79.77
CA GLY A 33 -58.68 -60.88 79.60
C GLY A 33 -58.35 -60.19 78.28
N GLY A 34 -59.03 -60.56 77.19
CA GLY A 34 -58.91 -59.89 75.89
C GLY A 34 -59.44 -58.46 75.91
N ALA A 35 -60.57 -58.21 76.58
CA ALA A 35 -61.14 -56.87 76.76
C ALA A 35 -60.28 -56.00 77.68
N ALA A 36 -59.80 -56.54 78.80
CA ALA A 36 -58.88 -55.86 79.71
C ALA A 36 -57.54 -55.54 79.04
N LEU A 37 -57.01 -56.45 78.23
CA LEU A 37 -55.82 -56.21 77.43
C LEU A 37 -56.06 -55.14 76.35
N ALA A 38 -57.22 -55.16 75.67
CA ALA A 38 -57.59 -54.13 74.70
C ALA A 38 -57.73 -52.74 75.36
N LEU A 39 -58.42 -52.66 76.51
CA LEU A 39 -58.52 -51.46 77.34
C LEU A 39 -57.14 -50.98 77.80
N TYR A 40 -56.31 -51.87 78.32
CA TYR A 40 -54.94 -51.56 78.73
C TYR A 40 -54.10 -51.02 77.57
N LEU A 41 -54.13 -51.70 76.41
CA LEU A 41 -53.41 -51.28 75.21
C LEU A 41 -53.85 -49.90 74.72
N SER A 42 -55.12 -49.53 74.91
CA SER A 42 -55.64 -48.19 74.58
C SER A 42 -55.25 -47.07 75.56
N THR A 43 -54.58 -47.38 76.67
CA THR A 43 -54.13 -46.36 77.63
C THR A 43 -52.77 -45.74 77.26
N PRO A 44 -52.47 -44.50 77.69
CA PRO A 44 -51.15 -43.89 77.53
C PRO A 44 -50.03 -44.69 78.21
N LEU A 45 -50.36 -45.45 79.26
CA LEU A 45 -49.42 -46.28 80.01
C LEU A 45 -48.83 -47.40 79.13
N ALA A 46 -49.64 -48.03 78.29
CA ALA A 46 -49.17 -49.08 77.37
C ALA A 46 -48.16 -48.53 76.35
N ALA A 47 -48.43 -47.35 75.78
CA ALA A 47 -47.52 -46.67 74.86
C ALA A 47 -46.19 -46.29 75.55
N GLN A 48 -46.23 -45.78 76.78
CA GLN A 48 -45.04 -45.46 77.57
C GLN A 48 -44.22 -46.70 77.94
N GLN A 49 -44.86 -47.78 78.37
CA GLN A 49 -44.16 -49.03 78.72
C GLN A 49 -43.51 -49.66 77.48
N LEU A 50 -44.24 -49.71 76.35
CA LEU A 50 -43.70 -50.22 75.10
C LEU A 50 -42.54 -49.36 74.60
N SER A 51 -42.62 -48.03 74.74
CA SER A 51 -41.53 -47.09 74.46
C SER A 51 -40.29 -47.39 75.30
N ARG A 52 -40.44 -47.64 76.61
CA ARG A 52 -39.33 -48.02 77.51
C ARG A 52 -38.73 -49.38 77.13
N LEU A 53 -39.55 -50.37 76.81
CA LEU A 53 -39.09 -51.71 76.40
C LEU A 53 -38.33 -51.66 75.07
N LEU A 54 -38.85 -50.93 74.08
CA LEU A 54 -38.18 -50.74 72.80
C LEU A 54 -36.89 -49.93 72.97
N THR A 55 -36.89 -48.89 73.81
CA THR A 55 -35.69 -48.12 74.13
C THR A 55 -34.59 -49.00 74.72
N ARG A 56 -34.94 -49.86 75.68
CA ARG A 56 -33.98 -50.83 76.27
C ARG A 56 -33.48 -51.86 75.25
N SER A 57 -34.36 -52.37 74.39
CA SER A 57 -34.00 -53.44 73.43
C SER A 57 -33.23 -52.96 72.21
N LEU A 58 -33.48 -51.71 71.77
CA LEU A 58 -32.81 -51.08 70.62
C LEU A 58 -31.61 -50.20 71.04
N ARG A 59 -31.46 -49.90 72.35
CA ARG A 59 -30.44 -48.98 72.90
C ARG A 59 -30.47 -47.59 72.26
N LEU A 60 -31.64 -47.18 71.77
CA LEU A 60 -31.92 -45.87 71.18
C LEU A 60 -33.21 -45.33 71.78
N PRO A 61 -33.36 -44.01 71.98
CA PRO A 61 -34.59 -43.44 72.52
C PRO A 61 -35.75 -43.72 71.55
N VAL A 62 -36.76 -44.46 71.99
CA VAL A 62 -37.97 -44.77 71.23
C VAL A 62 -39.17 -44.14 71.93
N ALA A 63 -39.99 -43.41 71.17
CA ALA A 63 -41.26 -42.86 71.62
C ALA A 63 -42.40 -43.36 70.72
N ILE A 64 -43.50 -43.78 71.35
CA ILE A 64 -44.75 -44.15 70.68
C ILE A 64 -45.85 -43.25 71.25
N ALA A 65 -46.62 -42.60 70.38
CA ALA A 65 -47.68 -41.69 70.81
C ALA A 65 -48.91 -42.43 71.34
N ALA A 66 -49.33 -43.50 70.65
CA ALA A 66 -50.47 -44.32 71.06
C ALA A 66 -50.35 -45.76 70.58
N VAL A 67 -51.01 -46.68 71.29
CA VAL A 67 -51.18 -48.08 70.90
C VAL A 67 -52.68 -48.34 70.78
N GLU A 68 -53.13 -48.85 69.65
CA GLU A 68 -54.54 -49.14 69.39
C GLU A 68 -54.71 -50.65 69.12
N PRO A 69 -55.54 -51.36 69.90
CA PRO A 69 -55.88 -52.73 69.57
C PRO A 69 -56.77 -52.75 68.31
N ARG A 70 -56.53 -53.72 67.43
CA ARG A 70 -57.43 -54.02 66.30
C ARG A 70 -57.78 -55.51 66.28
N PRO A 71 -58.91 -55.91 65.69
CA PRO A 71 -59.23 -57.32 65.52
C PRO A 71 -58.07 -58.06 64.83
N GLY A 72 -57.42 -58.97 65.56
CA GLY A 72 -56.28 -59.76 65.08
C GLY A 72 -54.92 -59.05 65.03
N GLY A 73 -54.74 -57.90 65.67
CA GLY A 73 -53.44 -57.20 65.69
C GLY A 73 -53.38 -55.94 66.56
N VAL A 74 -52.27 -55.21 66.45
CA VAL A 74 -52.02 -53.95 67.19
C VAL A 74 -51.51 -52.89 66.22
N VAL A 75 -51.96 -51.65 66.37
CA VAL A 75 -51.48 -50.48 65.62
C VAL A 75 -50.72 -49.55 66.56
N LEU A 76 -49.48 -49.25 66.21
CA LEU A 76 -48.66 -48.24 66.89
C LEU A 76 -48.77 -46.92 66.11
N ARG A 77 -49.15 -45.83 66.76
CA ARG A 77 -49.20 -44.50 66.12
C ARG A 77 -48.05 -43.61 66.58
N GLY A 78 -47.51 -42.82 65.66
CA GLY A 78 -46.48 -41.82 65.94
C GLY A 78 -45.20 -42.43 66.53
N LEU A 79 -44.68 -43.49 65.91
CA LEU A 79 -43.42 -44.10 66.30
C LEU A 79 -42.26 -43.18 65.93
N ARG A 80 -41.38 -42.87 66.88
CA ARG A 80 -40.15 -42.09 66.68
C ARG A 80 -38.99 -42.81 67.33
N ILE A 81 -37.95 -43.07 66.55
CA ILE A 81 -36.67 -43.63 66.99
C ILE A 81 -35.65 -42.51 66.86
N GLY A 82 -35.11 -42.02 67.98
CA GLY A 82 -34.09 -40.99 67.99
C GLY A 82 -32.73 -41.52 67.55
N ASN A 83 -31.82 -40.59 67.24
CA ASN A 83 -30.45 -40.91 66.89
C ASN A 83 -29.60 -41.24 68.14
N PRO A 84 -28.51 -42.02 67.99
CA PRO A 84 -27.48 -42.12 69.02
C PRO A 84 -26.77 -40.78 69.24
N GLU A 85 -26.05 -40.63 70.35
CA GLU A 85 -25.28 -39.44 70.67
C GLU A 85 -24.22 -39.13 69.59
N GLY A 86 -24.01 -37.84 69.28
CA GLY A 86 -23.07 -37.38 68.24
C GLY A 86 -23.66 -37.20 66.84
N PHE A 87 -24.97 -37.37 66.67
CA PHE A 87 -25.71 -37.17 65.41
C PHE A 87 -26.77 -36.04 65.55
N PRO A 88 -27.32 -35.51 64.44
CA PRO A 88 -28.32 -34.45 64.49
C PRO A 88 -29.57 -34.83 65.32
N ALA A 89 -30.19 -33.83 65.98
CA ALA A 89 -31.38 -33.99 66.82
C ALA A 89 -32.65 -34.48 66.07
N VAL A 90 -32.59 -34.57 64.73
CA VAL A 90 -33.63 -35.17 63.91
C VAL A 90 -33.71 -36.68 64.20
N PRO A 91 -34.91 -37.29 64.33
CA PRO A 91 -35.02 -38.72 64.58
C PRO A 91 -34.38 -39.59 63.48
N LEU A 92 -33.79 -40.73 63.87
CA LEU A 92 -33.27 -41.78 62.97
C LEU A 92 -34.37 -42.34 62.07
N ALA A 93 -35.52 -42.65 62.67
CA ALA A 93 -36.68 -43.14 61.96
C ALA A 93 -37.98 -42.63 62.60
N THR A 94 -38.97 -42.30 61.78
CA THR A 94 -40.34 -42.05 62.23
C THR A 94 -41.31 -42.90 61.42
N ALA A 95 -42.46 -43.25 61.97
CA ALA A 95 -43.57 -43.84 61.23
C ALA A 95 -44.89 -43.31 61.78
N ASP A 96 -45.80 -42.95 60.87
CA ASP A 96 -47.12 -42.42 61.24
C ASP A 96 -47.95 -43.53 61.87
N THR A 97 -47.96 -44.71 61.24
CA THR A 97 -48.58 -45.91 61.80
C THR A 97 -47.76 -47.18 61.53
N VAL A 98 -47.74 -48.11 62.49
CA VAL A 98 -47.17 -49.45 62.34
C VAL A 98 -48.20 -50.48 62.79
N THR A 99 -48.77 -51.22 61.85
CA THR A 99 -49.75 -52.28 62.12
C THR A 99 -49.05 -53.62 62.13
N ILE A 100 -49.20 -54.37 63.22
CA ILE A 100 -48.61 -55.69 63.40
C ILE A 100 -49.75 -56.67 63.68
N ALA A 101 -49.97 -57.63 62.77
CA ALA A 101 -50.97 -58.68 62.90
C ALA A 101 -50.27 -60.05 62.99
N PRO A 102 -49.98 -60.53 64.20
CA PRO A 102 -49.33 -61.82 64.38
C PRO A 102 -50.33 -62.98 64.26
N ARG A 103 -49.82 -64.20 64.07
CA ARG A 103 -50.59 -65.42 64.32
C ARG A 103 -50.46 -65.81 65.79
N TRP A 104 -51.42 -65.41 66.62
CA TRP A 104 -51.35 -65.52 68.08
C TRP A 104 -51.01 -66.93 68.59
N LEU A 105 -51.60 -67.98 68.00
CA LEU A 105 -51.29 -69.37 68.35
C LEU A 105 -49.83 -69.74 68.07
N ALA A 106 -49.25 -69.27 66.96
CA ALA A 106 -47.86 -69.51 66.61
C ALA A 106 -46.89 -68.75 67.52
N LEU A 107 -47.25 -67.51 67.91
CA LEU A 107 -46.48 -66.73 68.88
C LEU A 107 -46.45 -67.38 70.27
N LEU A 108 -47.59 -67.90 70.75
CA LEU A 108 -47.67 -68.59 72.05
C LEU A 108 -46.84 -69.87 72.07
N GLY A 109 -46.69 -70.54 70.92
CA GLY A 109 -45.80 -71.68 70.72
C GLY A 109 -44.32 -71.35 70.52
N GLY A 110 -43.92 -70.08 70.67
CA GLY A 110 -42.53 -69.62 70.49
C GLY A 110 -42.09 -69.40 69.02
N GLY A 111 -42.99 -69.61 68.06
CA GLY A 111 -42.78 -69.30 66.65
C GLY A 111 -42.86 -67.79 66.38
N ARG A 112 -42.22 -67.33 65.29
CA ARG A 112 -42.24 -65.92 64.87
C ARG A 112 -42.98 -65.80 63.54
N ASP A 113 -44.29 -65.99 63.58
CA ASP A 113 -45.15 -65.97 62.38
C ASP A 113 -46.11 -64.78 62.38
N PHE A 114 -45.96 -63.91 61.40
CA PHE A 114 -46.76 -62.70 61.23
C PHE A 114 -47.61 -62.82 59.98
N ARG A 115 -48.93 -62.65 60.13
CA ARG A 115 -49.83 -62.58 58.97
C ARG A 115 -49.55 -61.32 58.16
N ARG A 116 -49.41 -60.18 58.84
CA ARG A 116 -49.18 -58.88 58.19
C ARG A 116 -48.38 -57.92 59.07
N ILE A 117 -47.42 -57.23 58.47
CA ILE A 117 -46.76 -56.05 59.04
C ILE A 117 -46.94 -54.91 58.03
N GLU A 118 -47.56 -53.82 58.45
CA GLU A 118 -47.78 -52.65 57.60
C GLU A 118 -47.21 -51.40 58.26
N VAL A 119 -46.43 -50.62 57.52
CA VAL A 119 -45.80 -49.40 58.00
C VAL A 119 -46.21 -48.26 57.08
N ASP A 120 -46.90 -47.25 57.59
CA ASP A 120 -47.32 -46.07 56.82
C ASP A 120 -46.52 -44.84 57.26
N GLY A 121 -46.18 -43.99 56.28
CA GLY A 121 -45.48 -42.73 56.50
C GLY A 121 -44.08 -42.89 57.09
N VAL A 122 -43.42 -44.02 56.85
CA VAL A 122 -42.08 -44.26 57.42
C VAL A 122 -41.06 -43.28 56.83
N ARG A 123 -40.28 -42.62 57.68
CA ARG A 123 -39.18 -41.75 57.25
C ARG A 123 -37.92 -42.22 57.94
N VAL A 124 -36.91 -42.62 57.18
CA VAL A 124 -35.61 -43.03 57.72
C VAL A 124 -34.54 -42.06 57.26
N LEU A 125 -33.76 -41.53 58.19
CA LEU A 125 -32.64 -40.64 57.90
C LEU A 125 -31.34 -41.34 58.30
N LEU A 126 -30.54 -41.71 57.30
CA LEU A 126 -29.21 -42.29 57.48
C LEU A 126 -28.16 -41.19 57.29
N ALA A 127 -27.36 -40.95 58.31
CA ALA A 127 -26.29 -39.96 58.27
C ALA A 127 -25.05 -40.52 58.97
N ARG A 128 -23.88 -40.06 58.56
CA ARG A 128 -22.62 -40.29 59.23
C ARG A 128 -22.31 -39.13 60.18
N ASN A 129 -21.68 -39.46 61.30
CA ASN A 129 -21.08 -38.47 62.18
C ASN A 129 -19.70 -38.04 61.64
N ARG A 130 -19.03 -37.14 62.36
CA ARG A 130 -17.70 -36.63 61.97
C ARG A 130 -16.61 -37.71 61.92
N SER A 131 -16.79 -38.85 62.59
CA SER A 131 -15.89 -40.01 62.52
C SER A 131 -16.23 -40.98 61.38
N GLY A 132 -17.21 -40.65 60.53
CA GLY A 132 -17.61 -41.46 59.38
C GLY A 132 -18.48 -42.67 59.74
N GLU A 133 -18.92 -42.80 61.00
CA GLU A 133 -19.81 -43.87 61.46
C GLU A 133 -21.28 -43.54 61.16
N TRP A 134 -22.05 -44.52 60.70
CA TRP A 134 -23.49 -44.37 60.42
C TRP A 134 -24.33 -44.36 61.71
N ASN A 135 -25.36 -43.51 61.79
CA ASN A 135 -26.32 -43.49 62.90
C ASN A 135 -27.08 -44.82 63.09
N ALA A 136 -27.24 -45.60 62.02
CA ALA A 136 -27.81 -46.95 62.09
C ALA A 136 -26.83 -48.02 62.60
N ALA A 137 -25.52 -47.72 62.75
CA ALA A 137 -24.54 -48.69 63.22
C ALA A 137 -24.85 -49.20 64.64
N ALA A 138 -25.47 -48.36 65.48
CA ALA A 138 -25.92 -48.73 66.82
C ALA A 138 -26.94 -49.89 66.81
N LEU A 139 -27.77 -50.01 65.76
CA LEU A 139 -28.74 -51.10 65.60
C LEU A 139 -28.07 -52.47 65.35
N ARG A 140 -26.83 -52.48 64.82
CA ARG A 140 -26.06 -53.72 64.57
C ARG A 140 -25.24 -54.19 65.77
N LYS A 141 -24.91 -53.32 66.74
CA LYS A 141 -24.10 -53.66 67.94
C LYS A 141 -24.90 -54.48 68.98
N ARG A 142 -25.48 -55.62 68.57
CA ARG A 142 -25.94 -56.68 69.49
C ARG A 142 -24.76 -57.61 69.76
N GLY A 143 -24.15 -57.48 70.94
CA GLY A 143 -23.07 -58.36 71.39
C GLY A 143 -23.57 -59.75 71.80
N GLY A 144 -22.72 -60.76 71.56
CA GLY A 144 -22.77 -62.10 72.17
C GLY A 144 -23.40 -63.20 71.31
N GLU A 145 -22.67 -64.31 71.15
CA GLU A 145 -23.14 -65.58 70.56
C GLU A 145 -24.52 -65.98 71.11
N ARG A 146 -25.49 -66.18 70.21
CA ARG A 146 -26.84 -66.62 70.58
C ARG A 146 -27.29 -67.72 69.63
N LYS A 147 -27.95 -68.74 70.20
CA LYS A 147 -28.66 -69.83 69.51
C LYS A 147 -29.36 -69.35 68.23
N PRO A 148 -29.41 -70.17 67.15
CA PRO A 148 -30.01 -69.78 65.89
C PRO A 148 -31.42 -69.26 66.12
N ALA A 149 -31.65 -68.00 65.72
CA ALA A 149 -32.95 -67.38 65.85
C ALA A 149 -34.01 -68.27 65.17
N ALA A 150 -35.15 -68.45 65.84
CA ALA A 150 -36.32 -69.10 65.25
C ALA A 150 -36.68 -68.40 63.92
N GLU A 151 -37.10 -69.20 62.93
CA GLU A 151 -37.50 -68.69 61.62
C GLU A 151 -38.59 -67.63 61.76
N LEU A 152 -38.39 -66.50 61.09
CA LEU A 152 -39.37 -65.45 60.96
C LEU A 152 -40.09 -65.62 59.62
N THR A 153 -41.40 -65.85 59.68
CA THR A 153 -42.27 -65.87 58.51
C THR A 153 -43.20 -64.65 58.54
N ILE A 154 -43.31 -63.96 57.41
CA ILE A 154 -44.17 -62.80 57.25
C ILE A 154 -45.01 -63.00 55.99
N GLY A 155 -46.32 -63.18 56.15
CA GLY A 155 -47.25 -63.34 55.03
C GLY A 155 -47.30 -62.12 54.12
N GLU A 156 -47.40 -60.91 54.69
CA GLU A 156 -47.33 -59.66 53.95
C GLU A 156 -46.61 -58.57 54.76
N LEU A 157 -45.52 -58.02 54.22
CA LEU A 157 -44.88 -56.80 54.69
C LEU A 157 -45.18 -55.67 53.69
N ALA A 158 -45.92 -54.66 54.12
CA ALA A 158 -46.27 -53.50 53.32
C ALA A 158 -45.66 -52.22 53.92
N VAL A 159 -45.00 -51.41 53.10
CA VAL A 159 -44.64 -50.03 53.44
C VAL A 159 -45.40 -49.12 52.51
N ARG A 160 -46.11 -48.13 53.04
CA ARG A 160 -46.85 -47.12 52.27
C ARG A 160 -46.25 -45.75 52.54
N ASN A 161 -46.18 -44.92 51.50
CA ASN A 161 -45.75 -43.52 51.59
C ASN A 161 -44.42 -43.32 52.33
N GLY A 162 -43.47 -44.24 52.18
CA GLY A 162 -42.19 -44.17 52.86
C GLY A 162 -41.23 -43.15 52.23
N ALA A 163 -40.27 -42.70 53.01
CA ALA A 163 -39.14 -41.89 52.56
C ALA A 163 -37.86 -42.36 53.24
N VAL A 164 -36.76 -42.41 52.48
CA VAL A 164 -35.43 -42.72 53.01
C VAL A 164 -34.48 -41.66 52.49
N ALA A 165 -33.79 -40.98 53.40
CA ALA A 165 -32.75 -40.02 53.07
C ALA A 165 -31.40 -40.52 53.60
N VAL A 166 -30.37 -40.54 52.76
CA VAL A 166 -29.00 -40.92 53.10
C VAL A 166 -28.09 -39.74 52.77
N GLU A 167 -27.41 -39.17 53.76
CA GLU A 167 -26.48 -38.04 53.56
C GLU A 167 -27.12 -36.88 52.76
N GLY A 168 -28.37 -36.53 53.08
CA GLY A 168 -29.10 -35.45 52.40
C GLY A 168 -29.66 -35.80 51.01
N ARG A 169 -29.44 -37.01 50.49
CA ARG A 169 -30.07 -37.50 49.25
C ARG A 169 -31.13 -38.53 49.58
N GLY A 170 -32.37 -38.32 49.13
CA GLY A 170 -33.47 -39.22 49.49
C GLY A 170 -34.34 -39.68 48.34
N VAL A 171 -34.99 -40.81 48.58
CA VAL A 171 -36.11 -41.32 47.80
C VAL A 171 -37.39 -41.13 48.61
N THR A 172 -38.48 -40.81 47.93
CA THR A 172 -39.79 -40.54 48.52
C THR A 172 -40.86 -41.39 47.84
N GLY A 173 -42.05 -41.48 48.45
CA GLY A 173 -43.15 -42.27 47.89
C GLY A 173 -42.84 -43.77 47.82
N ILE A 174 -42.03 -44.28 48.74
CA ILE A 174 -41.67 -45.71 48.83
C ILE A 174 -42.94 -46.51 49.15
N ASN A 175 -43.36 -47.33 48.21
CA ASN A 175 -44.41 -48.32 48.35
C ASN A 175 -43.79 -49.71 48.19
N LEU A 176 -43.52 -50.38 49.29
CA LEU A 176 -42.97 -51.74 49.33
C LEU A 176 -44.09 -52.72 49.63
N ARG A 177 -44.11 -53.84 48.93
CA ARG A 177 -44.95 -54.99 49.22
C ARG A 177 -44.12 -56.24 49.06
N LEU A 178 -43.94 -56.97 50.15
CA LEU A 178 -43.21 -58.21 50.20
C LEU A 178 -44.16 -59.30 50.73
N ARG A 179 -44.42 -60.33 49.94
CA ARG A 179 -45.30 -61.45 50.34
C ARG A 179 -44.50 -62.71 50.60
N ASP A 180 -44.96 -63.52 51.55
CA ASP A 180 -44.42 -64.83 51.88
C ASP A 180 -42.91 -64.82 52.17
N PHE A 181 -42.49 -63.89 53.02
CA PHE A 181 -41.09 -63.73 53.44
C PHE A 181 -40.70 -64.74 54.51
N SER A 182 -39.65 -65.53 54.26
CA SER A 182 -39.02 -66.43 55.23
C SER A 182 -37.54 -66.09 55.36
N THR A 183 -37.05 -65.91 56.59
CA THR A 183 -35.62 -65.66 56.85
C THR A 183 -34.70 -66.84 56.56
N ARG A 184 -35.24 -68.07 56.44
CA ARG A 184 -34.46 -69.29 56.15
C ARG A 184 -34.59 -69.75 54.69
N GLY A 185 -35.49 -69.14 53.92
CA GLY A 185 -35.66 -69.41 52.50
C GLY A 185 -36.59 -70.57 52.19
N ASN A 186 -37.48 -70.90 53.11
CA ASN A 186 -38.44 -72.00 52.93
C ASN A 186 -39.57 -71.65 51.95
N THR A 187 -39.77 -70.36 51.67
CA THR A 187 -40.76 -69.83 50.71
C THR A 187 -40.10 -68.87 49.72
N GLY A 188 -40.61 -68.82 48.49
CA GLY A 188 -40.23 -67.80 47.51
C GLY A 188 -41.02 -66.53 47.78
N SER A 189 -40.34 -65.44 48.11
CA SER A 189 -40.99 -64.18 48.47
C SER A 189 -41.22 -63.33 47.23
N GLN A 190 -42.44 -62.79 47.06
CA GLN A 190 -42.73 -61.83 45.99
C GLN A 190 -42.43 -60.42 46.46
N LEU A 191 -41.62 -59.68 45.69
CA LEU A 191 -41.24 -58.29 45.95
C LEU A 191 -41.88 -57.36 44.92
N GLU A 192 -42.53 -56.31 45.40
CA GLU A 192 -42.93 -55.16 44.61
C GLU A 192 -42.53 -53.89 45.36
N LEU A 193 -41.75 -53.02 44.75
CA LEU A 193 -41.24 -51.80 45.34
C LEU A 193 -41.35 -50.67 44.32
N ALA A 194 -42.16 -49.65 44.62
CA ALA A 194 -42.19 -48.41 43.84
C ALA A 194 -41.62 -47.26 44.67
N PHE A 195 -40.84 -46.37 44.05
CA PHE A 195 -40.29 -45.19 44.72
C PHE A 195 -39.99 -44.08 43.71
N ALA A 196 -39.88 -42.83 44.19
CA ALA A 196 -39.43 -41.69 43.41
C ALA A 196 -38.07 -41.17 43.92
N ASP A 197 -37.20 -40.78 43.01
CA ASP A 197 -35.95 -40.09 43.36
C ASP A 197 -36.16 -38.59 43.67
N ALA A 198 -35.08 -37.88 43.97
CA ALA A 198 -35.10 -36.44 44.20
C ALA A 198 -35.45 -35.60 42.95
N GLY A 199 -35.39 -36.18 41.75
CA GLY A 199 -35.78 -35.55 40.48
C GLY A 199 -37.23 -35.84 40.06
N GLY A 200 -37.98 -36.59 40.86
CA GLY A 200 -39.35 -37.03 40.55
C GLY A 200 -39.45 -38.24 39.62
N SER A 201 -38.33 -38.86 39.24
CA SER A 201 -38.28 -40.07 38.41
C SER A 201 -38.88 -41.25 39.18
N ARG A 202 -39.83 -41.96 38.57
CA ARG A 202 -40.52 -43.09 39.21
C ARG A 202 -39.87 -44.42 38.83
N PHE A 203 -39.50 -45.19 39.86
CA PHE A 203 -38.91 -46.51 39.74
C PHE A 203 -39.89 -47.56 40.26
N ARG A 204 -39.93 -48.72 39.59
CA ARG A 204 -40.67 -49.91 40.01
C ARG A 204 -39.76 -51.13 39.94
N LEU A 205 -39.53 -51.77 41.07
CA LEU A 205 -38.77 -53.01 41.21
C LEU A 205 -39.77 -54.12 41.54
N THR A 206 -39.87 -55.13 40.69
CA THR A 206 -40.77 -56.28 40.87
C THR A 206 -40.02 -57.58 40.67
N GLY A 207 -40.36 -58.62 41.41
CA GLY A 207 -39.74 -59.92 41.22
C GLY A 207 -39.93 -60.89 42.37
N SER A 208 -39.09 -61.91 42.42
CA SER A 208 -39.04 -62.88 43.51
C SER A 208 -37.66 -62.94 44.16
N LEU A 209 -37.63 -63.24 45.45
CA LEU A 209 -36.41 -63.46 46.22
C LEU A 209 -36.60 -64.60 47.20
N ARG A 210 -35.59 -65.45 47.34
CA ARG A 210 -35.52 -66.52 48.33
C ARG A 210 -34.20 -66.41 49.07
N PRO A 211 -34.18 -65.83 50.27
CA PRO A 211 -32.97 -65.68 51.06
C PRO A 211 -32.68 -66.98 51.82
N GLY A 212 -31.46 -67.49 51.83
CA GLY A 212 -31.16 -68.74 52.52
C GLY A 212 -29.82 -69.35 52.09
N PRO A 213 -29.52 -70.60 52.49
CA PRO A 213 -28.29 -71.29 52.09
C PRO A 213 -28.19 -71.54 50.58
N ALA A 214 -29.33 -71.58 49.87
CA ALA A 214 -29.43 -71.58 48.41
C ALA A 214 -30.19 -70.33 47.93
N PRO A 215 -29.54 -69.16 47.87
CA PRO A 215 -30.20 -67.93 47.51
C PRO A 215 -30.68 -67.97 46.06
N ASP A 216 -31.91 -67.53 45.83
CA ASP A 216 -32.47 -67.33 44.48
C ASP A 216 -33.05 -65.92 44.39
N LEU A 217 -32.79 -65.24 43.27
CA LEU A 217 -33.21 -63.86 43.05
C LEU A 217 -33.63 -63.70 41.60
N ASP A 218 -34.79 -63.10 41.35
CA ASP A 218 -35.19 -62.66 40.02
C ASP A 218 -35.90 -61.32 40.16
N LEU A 219 -35.21 -60.24 39.84
CA LEU A 219 -35.68 -58.87 40.03
C LEU A 219 -35.63 -58.08 38.73
N THR A 220 -36.73 -57.40 38.42
CA THR A 220 -36.82 -56.45 37.31
C THR A 220 -37.06 -55.04 37.84
N LEU A 221 -36.13 -54.12 37.60
CA LEU A 221 -36.26 -52.69 37.79
C LEU A 221 -36.73 -52.02 36.49
N LEU A 222 -37.78 -51.22 36.58
CA LEU A 222 -38.37 -50.46 35.49
C LEU A 222 -38.46 -48.98 35.88
N ALA A 223 -38.01 -48.11 34.99
CA ALA A 223 -38.17 -46.67 35.10
C ALA A 223 -38.46 -46.11 33.70
N PRO A 224 -39.74 -45.91 33.33
CA PRO A 224 -40.12 -45.52 31.97
C PRO A 224 -39.76 -44.07 31.63
N ALA A 225 -39.60 -43.22 32.65
CA ALA A 225 -39.16 -41.84 32.52
C ALA A 225 -38.24 -41.48 33.70
N VAL A 226 -37.00 -41.12 33.38
CA VAL A 226 -35.94 -40.75 34.31
C VAL A 226 -35.39 -39.40 33.90
N ALA A 227 -35.44 -38.43 34.81
CA ALA A 227 -34.71 -37.19 34.65
C ALA A 227 -33.22 -37.46 34.91
N LEU A 228 -32.34 -37.13 33.98
CA LEU A 228 -30.91 -37.45 34.11
C LEU A 228 -30.12 -36.42 34.92
N THR A 229 -30.72 -35.26 35.18
CA THR A 229 -30.07 -34.13 35.88
C THR A 229 -29.53 -34.49 37.28
N PRO A 230 -30.27 -35.21 38.16
CA PRO A 230 -29.76 -35.60 39.48
C PRO A 230 -28.54 -36.53 39.43
N TYR A 231 -28.38 -37.28 38.34
CA TYR A 231 -27.31 -38.27 38.16
C TYR A 231 -26.02 -37.69 37.59
N GLY A 232 -26.02 -36.41 37.18
CA GLY A 232 -24.85 -35.73 36.59
C GLY A 232 -23.60 -35.75 37.47
N THR A 233 -23.76 -35.75 38.79
CA THR A 233 -22.64 -35.78 39.74
C THR A 233 -21.97 -37.15 39.87
N MET A 234 -22.66 -38.23 39.49
CA MET A 234 -22.12 -39.60 39.53
C MET A 234 -21.17 -39.87 38.36
N LEU A 235 -21.46 -39.26 37.20
CA LEU A 235 -20.62 -39.28 36.01
C LEU A 235 -19.62 -38.12 36.10
N LYS A 236 -18.51 -38.32 36.84
CA LYS A 236 -17.39 -37.35 36.94
C LYS A 236 -16.59 -37.23 35.64
N THR A 237 -17.26 -37.03 34.51
CA THR A 237 -16.65 -36.90 33.18
C THR A 237 -16.61 -35.42 32.81
N ARG A 238 -15.41 -34.87 32.62
CA ARG A 238 -15.24 -33.50 32.12
C ARG A 238 -15.92 -33.36 30.75
N GLY A 239 -16.87 -32.42 30.62
CA GLY A 239 -17.49 -32.05 29.34
C GLY A 239 -18.83 -32.71 28.99
N VAL A 240 -19.41 -33.53 29.87
CA VAL A 240 -20.75 -34.09 29.66
C VAL A 240 -21.70 -33.50 30.70
N SER A 241 -22.76 -32.83 30.25
CA SER A 241 -23.82 -32.35 31.13
C SER A 241 -25.09 -33.19 30.92
N LEU A 242 -25.61 -33.78 31.99
CA LEU A 242 -26.88 -34.51 31.93
C LEU A 242 -28.09 -33.59 32.15
N ALA A 243 -27.87 -32.27 32.09
CA ALA A 243 -28.91 -31.27 32.28
C ALA A 243 -29.93 -31.31 31.13
N GLY A 244 -31.22 -31.39 31.45
CA GLY A 244 -32.32 -31.40 30.47
C GLY A 244 -32.62 -32.75 29.81
N GLY A 245 -31.73 -33.75 29.93
CA GLY A 245 -31.93 -35.06 29.33
C GLY A 245 -32.96 -35.92 30.06
N THR A 246 -33.74 -36.67 29.29
CA THR A 246 -34.70 -37.68 29.80
C THR A 246 -34.31 -39.06 29.34
N GLY A 247 -34.75 -40.11 30.03
CA GLY A 247 -34.45 -41.47 29.61
C GLY A 247 -35.40 -42.52 30.18
N SER A 248 -35.21 -43.75 29.76
CA SER A 248 -35.90 -44.92 30.32
C SER A 248 -34.88 -46.00 30.65
N VAL A 249 -35.10 -46.75 31.73
CA VAL A 249 -34.23 -47.85 32.16
C VAL A 249 -35.06 -49.09 32.47
N ARG A 250 -34.62 -50.23 31.95
CA ARG A 250 -35.08 -51.56 32.33
C ARG A 250 -33.86 -52.38 32.71
N LEU A 251 -33.84 -52.96 33.90
CA LEU A 251 -32.76 -53.82 34.37
C LEU A 251 -33.36 -55.07 35.00
N ALA A 252 -33.08 -56.24 34.44
CA ALA A 252 -33.42 -57.53 35.02
C ALA A 252 -32.16 -58.18 35.58
N VAL A 253 -32.23 -58.68 36.82
CA VAL A 253 -31.13 -59.34 37.52
C VAL A 253 -31.63 -60.66 38.07
N ARG A 254 -30.96 -61.74 37.69
CA ARG A 254 -31.25 -63.10 38.17
C ARG A 254 -30.03 -63.69 38.86
N TYR A 255 -30.21 -64.23 40.06
CA TYR A 255 -29.18 -64.99 40.77
C TYR A 255 -29.72 -66.39 41.04
N THR A 256 -29.21 -67.40 40.34
CA THR A 256 -29.62 -68.80 40.52
C THR A 256 -28.38 -69.69 40.43
N GLY A 257 -28.25 -70.68 41.32
CA GLY A 257 -27.18 -71.68 41.25
C GLY A 257 -25.76 -71.11 41.37
N GLY A 258 -25.58 -70.00 42.10
CA GLY A 258 -24.28 -69.35 42.26
C GLY A 258 -23.89 -68.39 41.14
N LEU A 259 -24.70 -68.23 40.10
CA LEU A 259 -24.44 -67.33 38.97
C LEU A 259 -25.35 -66.09 39.04
N LEU A 260 -24.76 -64.90 38.94
CA LEU A 260 -25.49 -63.64 38.82
C LEU A 260 -25.56 -63.23 37.34
N GLN A 261 -26.74 -63.26 36.74
CA GLN A 261 -27.00 -62.77 35.39
C GLN A 261 -27.73 -61.42 35.45
N GLY A 262 -27.34 -60.49 34.59
CA GLY A 262 -27.97 -59.18 34.47
C GLY A 262 -28.18 -58.81 33.01
N THR A 263 -29.40 -58.43 32.66
CA THR A 263 -29.73 -57.83 31.36
C THR A 263 -30.32 -56.45 31.59
N GLY A 264 -29.97 -55.48 30.76
CA GLY A 264 -30.51 -54.13 30.91
C GLY A 264 -30.55 -53.36 29.61
N ASP A 265 -31.57 -52.53 29.47
CA ASP A 265 -31.78 -51.61 28.37
C ASP A 265 -31.99 -50.21 28.92
N ALA A 266 -31.27 -49.24 28.39
CA ALA A 266 -31.41 -47.83 28.71
C ALA A 266 -31.55 -47.03 27.42
N GLU A 267 -32.50 -46.10 27.40
CA GLU A 267 -32.67 -45.11 26.33
C GLU A 267 -32.50 -43.72 26.92
N VAL A 268 -31.84 -42.84 26.19
CA VAL A 268 -31.61 -41.44 26.58
C VAL A 268 -32.03 -40.56 25.43
N ARG A 269 -32.74 -39.47 25.73
CA ARG A 269 -33.21 -38.44 24.80
C ARG A 269 -32.73 -37.06 25.27
N ASP A 270 -32.48 -36.20 24.30
CA ASP A 270 -32.11 -34.79 24.50
C ASP A 270 -30.85 -34.57 25.37
N LEU A 271 -29.83 -35.43 25.21
CA LEU A 271 -28.61 -35.31 25.98
C LEU A 271 -27.70 -34.19 25.47
N LEU A 272 -27.29 -33.27 26.35
CA LEU A 272 -26.48 -32.10 26.01
C LEU A 272 -24.99 -32.29 26.36
N ILE A 273 -24.15 -32.53 25.34
CA ILE A 273 -22.68 -32.50 25.54
C ILE A 273 -22.17 -31.07 25.44
N THR A 274 -21.32 -30.68 26.40
CA THR A 274 -20.68 -29.35 26.42
C THR A 274 -19.18 -29.48 26.27
N THR A 275 -18.65 -29.04 25.14
CA THR A 275 -17.21 -29.10 24.86
C THR A 275 -16.54 -27.75 25.20
N SER A 276 -15.21 -27.73 25.25
CA SER A 276 -14.43 -26.49 25.34
C SER A 276 -14.67 -25.54 24.16
N ALA A 277 -15.21 -26.04 23.05
CA ALA A 277 -15.53 -25.27 21.85
C ALA A 277 -17.01 -24.84 21.76
N GLY A 278 -17.85 -25.20 22.75
CA GLY A 278 -19.27 -24.82 22.83
C GLY A 278 -20.22 -25.99 23.10
N ARG A 279 -21.52 -25.69 23.17
CA ARG A 279 -22.60 -26.67 23.35
C ARG A 279 -22.88 -27.41 22.03
N LEU A 280 -22.98 -28.72 22.09
CA LEU A 280 -23.40 -29.56 20.97
C LEU A 280 -24.94 -29.63 20.89
N SER A 281 -25.46 -30.12 19.77
CA SER A 281 -26.90 -30.39 19.64
C SER A 281 -27.32 -31.53 20.58
N PRO A 282 -28.57 -31.54 21.09
CA PRO A 282 -29.09 -32.66 21.84
C PRO A 282 -29.08 -33.93 20.99
N PHE A 283 -28.78 -35.09 21.59
CA PHE A 283 -28.82 -36.38 20.88
C PHE A 283 -29.53 -37.47 21.69
N THR A 284 -29.99 -38.47 20.95
CA THR A 284 -30.69 -39.66 21.46
C THR A 284 -29.74 -40.86 21.40
N GLY A 285 -29.80 -41.77 22.37
CA GLY A 285 -29.00 -42.97 22.39
C GLY A 285 -29.65 -44.14 23.11
N ARG A 286 -29.20 -45.35 22.81
CA ARG A 286 -29.63 -46.59 23.43
C ARG A 286 -28.42 -47.41 23.89
N VAL A 287 -28.52 -48.00 25.07
CA VAL A 287 -27.52 -48.90 25.64
C VAL A 287 -28.21 -50.19 26.04
N SER A 288 -27.76 -51.32 25.52
CA SER A 288 -28.20 -52.65 25.92
C SER A 288 -27.02 -53.43 26.48
N LEU A 289 -27.20 -54.08 27.62
CA LEU A 289 -26.19 -54.83 28.35
C LEU A 289 -26.71 -56.23 28.68
N ALA A 290 -25.88 -57.24 28.43
CA ALA A 290 -26.03 -58.59 28.96
C ALA A 290 -24.70 -58.99 29.60
N ALA A 291 -24.73 -59.29 30.90
CA ALA A 291 -23.55 -59.65 31.66
C ALA A 291 -23.85 -60.74 32.67
N ARG A 292 -22.83 -61.51 33.02
CA ARG A 292 -22.86 -62.51 34.08
C ARG A 292 -21.67 -62.36 35.01
N TYR A 293 -21.84 -62.70 36.28
CA TYR A 293 -20.80 -62.69 37.29
C TYR A 293 -20.87 -63.99 38.08
N GLU A 294 -19.73 -64.69 38.16
CA GLU A 294 -19.57 -65.92 38.92
C GLU A 294 -18.78 -65.60 40.20
N PRO A 295 -19.44 -65.38 41.36
CA PRO A 295 -18.78 -64.93 42.58
C PRO A 295 -17.73 -65.92 43.10
N ALA A 296 -17.92 -67.22 42.86
CA ALA A 296 -16.99 -68.27 43.29
C ALA A 296 -15.63 -68.18 42.59
N ARG A 297 -15.62 -67.76 41.32
CA ARG A 297 -14.39 -67.58 40.52
C ARG A 297 -13.91 -66.13 40.47
N ASP A 298 -14.70 -65.20 41.00
CA ASP A 298 -14.52 -63.75 40.88
C ASP A 298 -14.32 -63.28 39.42
N THR A 299 -15.05 -63.91 38.50
CA THR A 299 -15.01 -63.63 37.06
C THR A 299 -16.32 -63.01 36.60
N GLY A 300 -16.23 -61.84 35.97
CA GLY A 300 -17.33 -61.20 35.25
C GLY A 300 -17.18 -61.38 33.76
N VAL A 301 -18.27 -61.66 33.06
CA VAL A 301 -18.32 -61.73 31.59
C VAL A 301 -19.43 -60.80 31.11
N VAL A 302 -19.08 -59.82 30.28
CA VAL A 302 -20.01 -59.03 29.48
C VAL A 302 -20.21 -59.78 28.16
N GLU A 303 -21.34 -60.48 28.06
CA GLU A 303 -21.70 -61.28 26.89
C GLU A 303 -22.10 -60.41 25.70
N SER A 304 -22.71 -59.24 25.98
CA SER A 304 -22.82 -58.18 24.99
C SER A 304 -23.07 -56.83 25.65
N LEU A 305 -22.41 -55.80 25.15
CA LEU A 305 -22.72 -54.39 25.40
C LEU A 305 -22.94 -53.74 24.04
N ARG A 306 -24.15 -53.27 23.75
CA ARG A 306 -24.48 -52.53 22.54
C ARG A 306 -24.73 -51.07 22.91
N VAL A 307 -24.07 -50.15 22.23
CA VAL A 307 -24.28 -48.71 22.39
C VAL A 307 -24.59 -48.12 21.02
N GLU A 308 -25.73 -47.47 20.91
CA GLU A 308 -26.19 -46.80 19.69
C GLU A 308 -26.42 -45.32 20.00
N LEU A 309 -25.78 -44.43 19.25
CA LEU A 309 -25.89 -42.98 19.42
C LEU A 309 -26.38 -42.35 18.12
N ALA A 310 -27.59 -41.78 18.14
CA ALA A 310 -28.21 -40.97 17.08
C ALA A 310 -28.00 -41.50 15.65
N ASP A 311 -28.16 -42.82 15.45
CA ASP A 311 -27.92 -43.51 14.18
C ASP A 311 -26.56 -43.23 13.51
N THR A 312 -25.58 -42.80 14.30
CA THR A 312 -24.26 -42.34 13.82
C THR A 312 -23.14 -43.24 14.33
N VAL A 313 -23.24 -43.74 15.56
CA VAL A 313 -22.25 -44.63 16.17
C VAL A 313 -22.94 -45.88 16.68
N ARG A 314 -22.49 -47.05 16.22
CA ARG A 314 -22.90 -48.37 16.73
C ARG A 314 -21.67 -49.07 17.30
N LEU A 315 -21.68 -49.39 18.58
CA LEU A 315 -20.60 -50.10 19.27
C LEU A 315 -21.15 -51.41 19.81
N ARG A 316 -20.39 -52.48 19.64
CA ARG A 316 -20.67 -53.78 20.25
C ARG A 316 -19.41 -54.27 20.95
N ALA A 317 -19.49 -54.45 22.27
CA ALA A 317 -18.37 -54.95 23.05
C ALA A 317 -18.71 -56.27 23.74
N THR A 318 -17.72 -57.15 23.83
CA THR A 318 -17.70 -58.33 24.71
C THR A 318 -16.48 -58.23 25.60
N ALA A 319 -16.61 -58.56 26.88
CA ALA A 319 -15.48 -58.44 27.80
C ALA A 319 -15.48 -59.55 28.85
N THR A 320 -14.29 -59.96 29.28
CA THR A 320 -14.08 -60.83 30.44
C THR A 320 -13.23 -60.09 31.44
N VAL A 321 -13.62 -60.11 32.71
CA VAL A 321 -12.88 -59.50 33.82
C VAL A 321 -12.64 -60.56 34.88
N ASN A 322 -11.38 -60.94 35.05
CA ASN A 322 -10.93 -61.83 36.11
C ASN A 322 -10.49 -61.03 37.34
N ARG A 323 -10.70 -61.59 38.53
CA ARG A 323 -10.38 -60.94 39.81
C ARG A 323 -11.07 -59.57 39.94
N LEU A 324 -12.37 -59.52 39.62
CA LEU A 324 -13.17 -58.30 39.57
C LEU A 324 -13.10 -57.50 40.89
N ARG A 325 -12.99 -58.16 42.04
CA ARG A 325 -12.92 -57.50 43.36
C ARG A 325 -11.57 -56.86 43.67
N THR A 326 -10.48 -57.32 43.05
CA THR A 326 -9.12 -56.87 43.36
C THR A 326 -8.41 -56.31 42.12
N GLY A 327 -7.77 -57.17 41.33
CA GLY A 327 -6.86 -56.81 40.24
C GLY A 327 -7.53 -56.31 38.96
N ARG A 328 -8.81 -56.65 38.74
CA ARG A 328 -9.63 -56.22 37.58
C ARG A 328 -8.90 -56.45 36.25
N GLN A 329 -8.36 -57.65 36.09
CA GLN A 329 -7.72 -58.03 34.84
C GLN A 329 -8.80 -58.21 33.78
N PHE A 330 -8.77 -57.39 32.75
CA PHE A 330 -9.80 -57.37 31.73
C PHE A 330 -9.24 -57.75 30.37
N ALA A 331 -10.08 -58.35 29.54
CA ALA A 331 -9.89 -58.50 28.10
C ALA A 331 -11.23 -58.18 27.42
N ALA A 332 -11.22 -57.29 26.45
CA ALA A 332 -12.41 -56.78 25.79
C ALA A 332 -12.21 -56.70 24.27
N ASP A 333 -13.18 -57.23 23.52
CA ASP A 333 -13.28 -57.07 22.09
C ASP A 333 -14.38 -56.06 21.78
N ILE A 334 -14.01 -54.97 21.12
CA ILE A 334 -14.89 -53.85 20.78
C ILE A 334 -15.01 -53.78 19.27
N ALA A 335 -16.16 -54.19 18.74
CA ALA A 335 -16.53 -53.98 17.35
C ALA A 335 -17.19 -52.61 17.20
N VAL A 336 -16.61 -51.77 16.35
CA VAL A 336 -17.16 -50.47 15.98
C VAL A 336 -17.85 -50.65 14.62
N GLY A 337 -19.09 -50.18 14.47
CA GLY A 337 -19.76 -50.14 13.17
C GLY A 337 -19.21 -49.02 12.29
N ASP A 338 -19.57 -49.02 11.01
CA ASP A 338 -19.24 -47.92 10.09
C ASP A 338 -19.80 -46.59 10.63
N ILE A 339 -18.94 -45.59 10.75
CA ILE A 339 -19.29 -44.26 11.25
C ILE A 339 -19.34 -43.27 10.08
N ASP A 340 -20.50 -42.68 9.83
CA ASP A 340 -20.69 -41.63 8.85
C ASP A 340 -20.19 -40.28 9.41
N LEU A 341 -19.08 -39.77 8.85
CA LEU A 341 -18.48 -38.50 9.24
C LEU A 341 -19.39 -37.30 8.92
N GLY A 342 -20.26 -37.42 7.92
CA GLY A 342 -21.30 -36.44 7.59
C GLY A 342 -22.30 -36.25 8.73
N ARG A 343 -22.73 -37.35 9.33
CA ARG A 343 -23.62 -37.29 10.51
C ARG A 343 -22.90 -36.86 11.77
N LEU A 344 -21.61 -37.18 11.92
CA LEU A 344 -20.78 -36.67 13.03
C LEU A 344 -20.59 -35.15 13.00
N SER A 345 -20.74 -34.48 11.84
CA SER A 345 -20.67 -33.02 11.76
C SER A 345 -21.72 -32.32 12.64
N LEU A 346 -22.84 -33.00 12.97
CA LEU A 346 -23.86 -32.53 13.94
C LEU A 346 -23.32 -32.41 15.38
N LEU A 347 -22.23 -33.11 15.68
CA LEU A 347 -21.48 -33.07 16.93
C LEU A 347 -20.38 -32.00 16.93
N LEU A 348 -20.29 -31.15 15.89
CA LEU A 348 -19.41 -29.98 15.90
C LEU A 348 -20.12 -28.75 16.51
N PRO A 349 -19.38 -27.81 17.13
CA PRO A 349 -19.93 -26.55 17.61
C PRO A 349 -20.65 -25.77 16.49
N ALA A 350 -21.75 -25.09 16.83
CA ALA A 350 -22.58 -24.37 15.85
C ALA A 350 -21.79 -23.35 14.99
N ALA A 351 -20.72 -22.76 15.52
CA ALA A 351 -19.86 -21.83 14.78
C ALA A 351 -19.05 -22.50 13.66
N MET A 352 -18.65 -23.78 13.83
CA MET A 352 -17.96 -24.54 12.79
C MET A 352 -18.92 -25.09 11.74
N ARG A 353 -20.16 -25.43 12.15
CA ARG A 353 -21.21 -25.97 11.25
C ARG A 353 -21.69 -25.01 10.16
N ARG A 354 -21.57 -23.69 10.34
CA ARG A 354 -22.01 -22.71 9.34
C ARG A 354 -21.13 -22.68 8.09
N ASP A 355 -19.85 -23.04 8.27
CA ASP A 355 -18.83 -22.81 7.27
C ASP A 355 -18.19 -24.11 6.77
N ALA A 356 -18.32 -25.24 7.47
CA ALA A 356 -17.58 -26.47 7.15
C ALA A 356 -18.48 -27.71 7.16
N GLU A 357 -18.40 -28.51 6.09
CA GLU A 357 -19.00 -29.85 6.03
C GLU A 357 -17.90 -30.89 5.88
N VAL A 358 -18.05 -32.00 6.61
CA VAL A 358 -17.14 -33.15 6.57
C VAL A 358 -17.96 -34.34 6.09
N GLY A 359 -17.42 -35.19 5.25
CA GLY A 359 -18.07 -36.41 4.74
C GLY A 359 -17.14 -37.61 4.76
N GLY A 360 -17.70 -38.79 4.50
CA GLY A 360 -16.97 -40.07 4.42
C GLY A 360 -17.40 -41.08 5.48
N VAL A 361 -16.89 -42.31 5.34
CA VAL A 361 -17.21 -43.44 6.23
C VAL A 361 -15.93 -43.92 6.89
N LEU A 362 -15.89 -43.83 8.22
CA LEU A 362 -14.85 -44.44 9.02
C LEU A 362 -15.27 -45.88 9.32
N GLY A 363 -14.62 -46.82 8.62
CA GLY A 363 -14.82 -48.25 8.76
C GLY A 363 -14.32 -48.71 10.12
N GLY A 364 -15.24 -49.17 10.96
CA GLY A 364 -14.94 -49.67 12.29
C GLY A 364 -14.41 -51.10 12.24
N GLY A 365 -13.21 -51.30 12.78
CA GLY A 365 -12.64 -52.63 13.00
C GLY A 365 -13.06 -53.24 14.33
N ARG A 366 -12.60 -54.47 14.60
CA ARG A 366 -12.56 -55.00 15.97
C ARG A 366 -11.27 -54.50 16.64
N VAL A 367 -11.42 -53.92 17.82
CA VAL A 367 -10.33 -53.51 18.69
C VAL A 367 -10.31 -54.44 19.89
N HIS A 368 -9.22 -55.17 20.06
CA HIS A 368 -8.96 -55.98 21.24
C HIS A 368 -8.19 -55.15 22.26
N VAL A 369 -8.62 -55.14 23.51
CA VAL A 369 -7.95 -54.44 24.62
C VAL A 369 -7.89 -55.36 25.83
N ALA A 370 -6.69 -55.64 26.35
CA ALA A 370 -6.50 -56.35 27.61
C ALA A 370 -5.57 -55.59 28.56
N GLY A 371 -5.79 -55.74 29.86
CA GLY A 371 -5.03 -55.01 30.87
C GLY A 371 -5.49 -55.26 32.29
N ASP A 372 -5.08 -54.36 33.19
CA ASP A 372 -5.50 -54.32 34.58
C ASP A 372 -5.96 -52.91 35.00
N ALA A 373 -6.31 -52.72 36.26
CA ALA A 373 -6.79 -51.42 36.76
C ALA A 373 -5.80 -50.25 36.59
N ARG A 374 -4.52 -50.49 36.27
CA ARG A 374 -3.46 -49.47 36.20
C ARG A 374 -2.93 -49.23 34.79
N ARG A 375 -2.92 -50.26 33.93
CA ARG A 375 -2.34 -50.20 32.56
C ARG A 375 -3.06 -51.11 31.56
N VAL A 376 -2.96 -50.74 30.30
CA VAL A 376 -3.30 -51.60 29.15
C VAL A 376 -2.06 -52.43 28.80
N SER A 377 -2.16 -53.76 28.81
CA SER A 377 -1.07 -54.67 28.48
C SER A 377 -1.12 -55.21 27.05
N GLU A 378 -2.32 -55.26 26.45
CA GLU A 378 -2.54 -55.68 25.07
C GLU A 378 -3.54 -54.74 24.39
N LEU A 379 -3.22 -54.30 23.17
CA LEU A 379 -4.08 -53.47 22.34
C LEU A 379 -3.79 -53.79 20.88
N SER A 380 -4.79 -54.28 20.15
CA SER A 380 -4.68 -54.56 18.72
C SER A 380 -5.96 -54.17 18.00
N GLY A 381 -5.84 -53.76 16.75
CA GLY A 381 -6.96 -53.31 15.94
C GLY A 381 -6.54 -52.32 14.86
N GLY A 382 -7.47 -52.01 13.97
CA GLY A 382 -7.27 -51.03 12.92
C GLY A 382 -8.56 -50.30 12.55
N VAL A 383 -8.39 -49.14 11.93
CA VAL A 383 -9.48 -48.28 11.46
C VAL A 383 -9.21 -47.94 10.01
N THR A 384 -10.24 -47.94 9.17
CA THR A 384 -10.15 -47.48 7.78
C THR A 384 -11.01 -46.24 7.57
N LEU A 385 -10.60 -45.36 6.67
CA LEU A 385 -11.38 -44.22 6.20
C LEU A 385 -11.67 -44.43 4.72
N ARG A 386 -12.93 -44.31 4.32
CA ARG A 386 -13.40 -44.38 2.94
C ARG A 386 -14.13 -43.09 2.57
N ASP A 387 -13.88 -42.59 1.38
CA ASP A 387 -14.53 -41.40 0.80
C ASP A 387 -14.57 -40.15 1.72
N GLY A 388 -13.49 -39.93 2.47
CA GLY A 388 -13.33 -38.73 3.28
C GLY A 388 -13.45 -37.47 2.43
N ALA A 389 -14.28 -36.52 2.86
CA ALA A 389 -14.52 -35.28 2.15
C ALA A 389 -14.55 -34.09 3.10
N PHE A 390 -14.17 -32.93 2.59
CA PHE A 390 -14.26 -31.67 3.31
C PHE A 390 -14.65 -30.57 2.34
N SER A 391 -15.66 -29.78 2.70
CA SER A 391 -16.06 -28.57 1.98
C SER A 391 -16.15 -27.39 2.96
N ARG A 392 -15.92 -26.19 2.44
CA ARG A 392 -16.14 -24.95 3.18
C ARG A 392 -17.17 -24.08 2.44
N GLY A 393 -18.35 -23.88 3.03
CA GLY A 393 -19.52 -23.35 2.33
C GLY A 393 -19.86 -24.21 1.11
N LYS A 394 -20.07 -23.60 -0.07
CA LYS A 394 -20.34 -24.33 -1.33
C LYS A 394 -19.09 -24.83 -2.07
N ARG A 395 -17.88 -24.68 -1.51
CA ARG A 395 -16.62 -25.01 -2.19
C ARG A 395 -16.02 -26.30 -1.61
N PRO A 396 -15.92 -27.40 -2.38
CA PRO A 396 -15.20 -28.59 -1.94
C PRO A 396 -13.70 -28.29 -1.84
N PHE A 397 -13.07 -28.76 -0.77
CA PHE A 397 -11.62 -28.69 -0.56
C PHE A 397 -10.93 -29.99 -0.99
N PHE A 398 -11.53 -31.13 -0.65
CA PHE A 398 -11.19 -32.46 -1.17
C PHE A 398 -12.39 -33.41 -1.03
N HIS A 399 -12.42 -34.47 -1.83
CA HIS A 399 -13.36 -35.58 -1.73
C HIS A 399 -12.64 -36.89 -2.08
N GLY A 400 -13.02 -38.02 -1.50
CA GLY A 400 -12.40 -39.33 -1.82
C GLY A 400 -11.13 -39.64 -1.04
N LEU A 401 -10.88 -38.98 0.09
CA LEU A 401 -9.76 -39.26 0.97
C LEU A 401 -9.93 -40.68 1.57
N THR A 402 -8.93 -41.52 1.39
CA THR A 402 -8.90 -42.86 1.96
C THR A 402 -7.80 -42.98 3.00
N GLY A 403 -7.92 -43.93 3.92
CA GLY A 403 -6.83 -44.16 4.85
C GLY A 403 -6.98 -45.42 5.67
N SER A 404 -5.89 -45.81 6.30
CA SER A 404 -5.86 -46.90 7.28
C SER A 404 -4.92 -46.56 8.42
N ALA A 405 -5.25 -47.02 9.62
CA ALA A 405 -4.41 -46.91 10.81
C ALA A 405 -4.41 -48.26 11.53
N ALA A 406 -3.23 -48.71 11.94
CA ALA A 406 -3.02 -49.92 12.72
C ALA A 406 -2.34 -49.59 14.04
N LEU A 407 -2.74 -50.30 15.09
CA LEU A 407 -2.16 -50.21 16.43
C LEU A 407 -1.09 -51.30 16.62
N ALA A 408 0.03 -50.92 17.24
CA ALA A 408 1.12 -51.83 17.59
C ALA A 408 1.74 -51.46 18.95
N PRO A 409 2.27 -52.41 19.73
CA PRO A 409 2.97 -52.13 20.98
C PRO A 409 4.27 -51.33 20.75
N ARG A 410 4.65 -50.48 21.72
CA ARG A 410 5.90 -49.69 21.73
C ARG A 410 6.39 -49.48 23.17
N ASP A 411 7.68 -49.31 23.39
CA ASP A 411 8.25 -49.09 24.74
C ASP A 411 7.53 -47.95 25.49
N GLY A 412 6.99 -48.27 26.67
CA GLY A 412 6.25 -47.34 27.52
C GLY A 412 4.88 -46.90 27.00
N GLY A 413 4.27 -47.63 26.05
CA GLY A 413 2.91 -47.38 25.57
C GLY A 413 2.54 -48.08 24.25
N TRP A 414 1.93 -47.32 23.32
CA TRP A 414 1.37 -47.85 22.07
C TRP A 414 1.72 -46.95 20.88
N GLY A 415 2.07 -47.55 19.75
CA GLY A 415 2.26 -46.88 18.47
C GLY A 415 1.05 -47.05 17.58
N VAL A 416 0.57 -45.96 16.97
CA VAL A 416 -0.36 -46.01 15.83
C VAL A 416 0.44 -45.70 14.58
N ARG A 417 0.35 -46.51 13.53
CA ARG A 417 0.92 -46.20 12.22
C ARG A 417 -0.17 -46.30 11.16
N GLY A 418 -0.19 -45.35 10.24
CA GLY A 418 -1.21 -45.31 9.19
C GLY A 418 -0.78 -44.53 7.96
N MET A 419 -1.64 -44.56 6.96
CA MET A 419 -1.50 -43.83 5.71
C MET A 419 -2.84 -43.14 5.40
N LEU A 420 -2.79 -41.85 5.08
CA LEU A 420 -3.90 -41.16 4.42
C LEU A 420 -3.50 -40.91 2.97
N SER A 421 -4.34 -41.36 2.03
CA SER A 421 -4.11 -41.22 0.60
C SER A 421 -5.34 -40.66 -0.09
N LEU A 422 -5.13 -39.65 -0.92
CA LEU A 422 -6.12 -39.09 -1.82
C LEU A 422 -5.63 -39.33 -3.26
N PRO A 423 -6.26 -40.25 -4.02
CA PRO A 423 -5.94 -40.42 -5.42
C PRO A 423 -6.35 -39.17 -6.21
N ARG A 424 -5.66 -38.92 -7.34
CA ARG A 424 -5.83 -37.68 -8.12
C ARG A 424 -7.30 -37.43 -8.48
N GLN A 425 -7.87 -36.31 -8.03
CA GLN A 425 -9.20 -35.83 -8.45
C GLN A 425 -9.12 -34.80 -9.60
N GLY A 426 -10.26 -34.54 -10.25
CA GLY A 426 -10.41 -33.51 -11.30
C GLY A 426 -10.23 -32.08 -10.79
N GLU A 427 -10.13 -31.12 -11.72
CA GLU A 427 -9.65 -29.73 -11.52
C GLU A 427 -10.46 -28.84 -10.54
N SER A 428 -11.54 -29.35 -9.93
CA SER A 428 -12.47 -28.55 -9.12
C SER A 428 -12.12 -28.44 -7.62
N SER A 429 -11.14 -29.19 -7.12
CA SER A 429 -10.75 -29.21 -5.69
C SER A 429 -9.31 -28.69 -5.45
N PRO A 430 -9.08 -27.79 -4.48
CA PRO A 430 -7.75 -27.30 -4.09
C PRO A 430 -6.70 -28.37 -3.79
N LEU A 431 -7.08 -29.46 -3.11
CA LEU A 431 -6.19 -30.59 -2.83
C LEU A 431 -6.50 -31.73 -3.81
N GLU A 432 -5.61 -31.95 -4.77
CA GLU A 432 -5.78 -32.93 -5.85
C GLU A 432 -5.23 -34.31 -5.48
N ARG A 433 -4.11 -34.36 -4.75
CA ARG A 433 -3.45 -35.58 -4.31
C ARG A 433 -2.87 -35.40 -2.91
N LEU A 434 -2.90 -36.45 -2.10
CA LEU A 434 -2.26 -36.50 -0.79
C LEU A 434 -1.72 -37.91 -0.57
N ASP A 435 -0.50 -38.02 -0.08
CA ASP A 435 0.13 -39.23 0.44
C ASP A 435 0.78 -38.84 1.78
N LEU A 436 0.17 -39.27 2.88
CA LEU A 436 0.52 -38.86 4.24
C LEU A 436 0.66 -40.08 5.16
N PRO A 437 1.83 -40.71 5.21
CA PRO A 437 2.17 -41.66 6.26
C PRO A 437 2.25 -40.91 7.60
N PHE A 438 1.63 -41.46 8.63
CA PHE A 438 1.67 -40.89 9.97
C PHE A 438 1.96 -41.96 11.03
N SER A 439 2.57 -41.51 12.12
CA SER A 439 2.79 -42.30 13.32
C SER A 439 2.41 -41.49 14.56
N LEU A 440 1.70 -42.10 15.49
CA LEU A 440 1.35 -41.51 16.78
C LEU A 440 1.92 -42.39 17.89
N SER A 441 2.37 -41.77 18.98
CA SER A 441 2.80 -42.45 20.20
C SER A 441 1.81 -42.13 21.31
N LEU A 442 1.24 -43.17 21.91
CA LEU A 442 0.32 -43.11 23.03
C LEU A 442 1.00 -43.68 24.27
N SER A 443 0.63 -43.22 25.46
CA SER A 443 1.05 -43.83 26.74
C SER A 443 0.34 -45.16 27.02
N GLU A 444 0.77 -45.89 28.06
CA GLU A 444 0.07 -47.07 28.59
C GLU A 444 -1.39 -46.82 29.03
N ARG A 445 -1.77 -45.54 29.15
CA ARG A 445 -3.14 -45.07 29.43
C ARG A 445 -3.82 -44.43 28.22
N LEU A 446 -3.28 -44.64 27.02
CA LEU A 446 -3.78 -44.15 25.73
C LEU A 446 -3.79 -42.62 25.57
N ALA A 447 -3.08 -41.86 26.43
CA ALA A 447 -2.86 -40.43 26.23
C ALA A 447 -1.79 -40.17 25.15
N LEU A 448 -2.04 -39.22 24.24
CA LEU A 448 -1.12 -38.84 23.16
C LEU A 448 0.19 -38.26 23.71
N ARG A 449 1.30 -38.94 23.47
CA ARG A 449 2.67 -38.51 23.83
C ARG A 449 3.41 -37.81 22.69
N GLY A 450 2.98 -38.01 21.45
CA GLY A 450 3.55 -37.33 20.29
C GLY A 450 3.03 -37.91 18.99
N GLY A 451 3.27 -37.21 17.88
CA GLY A 451 2.89 -37.65 16.55
C GLY A 451 3.80 -37.06 15.49
N GLU A 452 3.98 -37.78 14.40
CA GLU A 452 4.77 -37.35 13.25
C GLU A 452 4.14 -37.88 11.97
N ALA A 453 4.05 -37.02 10.96
CA ALA A 453 3.64 -37.38 9.62
C ALA A 453 4.68 -36.83 8.64
N ALA A 454 5.68 -37.66 8.36
CA ALA A 454 6.79 -37.36 7.46
C ALA A 454 7.26 -38.67 6.78
N PRO A 455 7.51 -38.68 5.46
CA PRO A 455 7.35 -37.57 4.53
C PRO A 455 5.87 -37.32 4.16
N LEU A 456 5.46 -36.05 4.08
CA LEU A 456 4.19 -35.63 3.47
C LEU A 456 4.45 -35.36 1.99
N ALA A 457 3.60 -35.87 1.10
CA ALA A 457 3.57 -35.51 -0.31
C ALA A 457 2.13 -35.16 -0.74
N ALA A 458 1.94 -34.05 -1.43
CA ALA A 458 0.62 -33.60 -1.87
C ALA A 458 0.70 -32.85 -3.20
N ARG A 459 -0.44 -32.65 -3.85
CA ARG A 459 -0.60 -31.75 -4.98
C ARG A 459 -1.73 -30.77 -4.66
N ILE A 460 -1.39 -29.49 -4.54
CA ILE A 460 -2.31 -28.42 -4.10
C ILE A 460 -2.31 -27.34 -5.19
N PHE A 461 -3.49 -26.99 -5.73
CA PHE A 461 -3.61 -26.04 -6.85
C PHE A 461 -2.68 -26.36 -8.03
N GLY A 462 -2.57 -27.63 -8.40
CA GLY A 462 -1.66 -28.13 -9.43
C GLY A 462 -0.18 -28.20 -9.05
N LEU A 463 0.22 -27.68 -7.89
CA LEU A 463 1.62 -27.62 -7.44
C LEU A 463 2.00 -28.83 -6.55
N PRO A 464 3.16 -29.48 -6.78
CA PRO A 464 3.65 -30.51 -5.87
C PRO A 464 4.10 -29.87 -4.54
N VAL A 465 3.71 -30.47 -3.42
CA VAL A 465 4.07 -30.03 -2.08
C VAL A 465 4.67 -31.21 -1.33
N THR A 466 5.83 -31.04 -0.72
CA THR A 466 6.45 -32.04 0.17
C THR A 466 6.69 -31.46 1.56
N GLY A 467 6.80 -32.27 2.59
CA GLY A 467 6.99 -31.73 3.93
C GLY A 467 6.87 -32.72 5.07
N GLY A 468 6.50 -32.20 6.24
CA GLY A 468 6.17 -32.98 7.42
C GLY A 468 5.40 -32.18 8.46
N LEU A 469 4.66 -32.90 9.29
CA LEU A 469 3.93 -32.39 10.44
C LEU A 469 4.41 -33.15 11.68
N SER A 470 4.65 -32.46 12.79
CA SER A 470 4.96 -33.11 14.07
C SER A 470 4.24 -32.45 15.24
N TYR A 471 3.96 -33.28 16.25
CA TYR A 471 3.37 -32.91 17.52
C TYR A 471 4.19 -33.48 18.67
N ARG A 472 4.77 -32.62 19.52
CA ARG A 472 5.58 -33.00 20.68
C ARG A 472 5.14 -32.22 21.91
N PRO A 473 4.23 -32.76 22.75
CA PRO A 473 3.64 -32.04 23.88
C PRO A 473 4.63 -31.59 24.96
N THR A 474 5.85 -32.15 24.99
CA THR A 474 6.93 -31.75 25.89
C THR A 474 7.65 -30.47 25.45
N ASP A 475 7.50 -30.08 24.17
CA ASP A 475 8.19 -28.93 23.62
C ASP A 475 7.42 -27.63 23.93
N PRO A 476 8.10 -26.48 24.08
CA PRO A 476 7.44 -25.19 24.30
C PRO A 476 6.47 -24.79 23.18
N ARG A 477 6.71 -25.31 21.96
CA ARG A 477 5.87 -25.17 20.77
C ARG A 477 5.56 -26.57 20.23
N PRO A 478 4.56 -27.24 20.79
CA PRO A 478 4.29 -28.64 20.51
C PRO A 478 3.87 -28.91 19.07
N LEU A 479 3.37 -27.92 18.32
CA LEU A 479 2.98 -28.10 16.91
C LEU A 479 4.09 -27.57 15.99
N SER A 480 4.47 -28.36 14.98
CA SER A 480 5.39 -27.94 13.91
C SER A 480 4.95 -28.48 12.55
N LEU A 481 4.95 -27.62 11.52
CA LEU A 481 4.63 -27.92 10.14
C LEU A 481 5.72 -27.35 9.23
N SER A 482 6.25 -28.16 8.33
CA SER A 482 7.19 -27.71 7.30
C SER A 482 6.71 -28.19 5.94
N LEU A 483 6.41 -27.28 5.03
CA LEU A 483 6.00 -27.57 3.65
C LEU A 483 6.95 -26.90 2.66
N MET A 484 7.23 -27.56 1.56
CA MET A 484 8.08 -27.10 0.46
C MET A 484 7.42 -27.42 -0.87
N VAL A 485 7.32 -26.43 -1.74
CA VAL A 485 6.99 -26.56 -3.15
C VAL A 485 8.33 -26.50 -3.88
N PRO A 486 8.84 -27.62 -4.46
CA PRO A 486 10.00 -27.57 -5.33
C PRO A 486 9.68 -26.72 -6.58
N ALA A 487 10.69 -26.39 -7.39
CA ALA A 487 10.52 -25.52 -8.54
C ALA A 487 9.35 -25.99 -9.43
N ALA A 488 8.24 -25.25 -9.41
CA ALA A 488 7.00 -25.61 -10.07
C ALA A 488 6.49 -24.45 -10.92
N SER A 489 5.80 -24.78 -12.02
CA SER A 489 5.30 -23.78 -12.96
C SER A 489 4.21 -22.91 -12.32
N LEU A 490 4.37 -21.59 -12.41
CA LEU A 490 3.37 -20.64 -11.93
C LEU A 490 2.12 -20.58 -12.81
N ALA A 491 2.20 -21.04 -14.07
CA ALA A 491 1.04 -21.11 -14.96
C ALA A 491 -0.09 -21.97 -14.39
N ALA A 492 0.24 -22.98 -13.57
CA ALA A 492 -0.75 -23.81 -12.86
C ALA A 492 -1.63 -23.00 -11.90
N LEU A 493 -1.16 -21.84 -11.41
CA LEU A 493 -1.93 -20.97 -10.52
C LEU A 493 -2.83 -19.97 -11.28
N ALA A 494 -2.73 -19.86 -12.61
CA ALA A 494 -3.47 -18.86 -13.37
C ALA A 494 -4.99 -18.87 -13.15
N PRO A 495 -5.68 -20.03 -13.15
CA PRO A 495 -7.13 -20.08 -12.89
C PRO A 495 -7.50 -19.55 -11.50
N HIS A 496 -6.62 -19.75 -10.51
CA HIS A 496 -6.85 -19.36 -9.12
C HIS A 496 -6.49 -17.89 -8.85
N LEU A 497 -5.61 -17.30 -9.65
CA LEU A 497 -5.17 -15.91 -9.55
C LEU A 497 -5.98 -14.95 -10.44
N ALA A 498 -6.67 -15.47 -11.45
CA ALA A 498 -7.48 -14.68 -12.38
C ALA A 498 -8.55 -13.78 -11.71
N PRO A 499 -9.26 -14.20 -10.63
CA PRO A 499 -10.20 -13.31 -9.92
C PRO A 499 -9.54 -12.09 -9.28
N PHE A 500 -8.23 -12.14 -9.03
CA PHE A 500 -7.44 -11.02 -8.53
C PHE A 500 -6.84 -10.18 -9.67
N GLY A 501 -7.17 -10.51 -10.92
CA GLY A 501 -6.65 -9.91 -12.13
C GLY A 501 -5.21 -10.32 -12.43
N ILE A 502 -4.74 -11.48 -11.96
CA ILE A 502 -3.35 -11.93 -12.17
C ILE A 502 -3.39 -13.25 -12.96
N ARG A 503 -2.69 -13.31 -14.09
CA ARG A 503 -2.60 -14.48 -14.97
C ARG A 503 -1.15 -14.78 -15.31
N PRO A 504 -0.42 -15.56 -14.49
CA PRO A 504 0.89 -16.06 -14.87
C PRO A 504 0.80 -16.90 -16.14
N ALA A 505 1.63 -16.59 -17.13
CA ALA A 505 1.79 -17.32 -18.38
C ALA A 505 3.02 -18.24 -18.36
N GLY A 506 4.04 -17.91 -17.56
CA GLY A 506 5.28 -18.68 -17.48
C GLY A 506 6.10 -18.43 -16.21
N GLY A 507 7.19 -19.18 -16.08
CA GLY A 507 8.12 -19.11 -14.95
C GLY A 507 7.90 -20.19 -13.90
N SER A 508 8.87 -20.31 -12.99
CA SER A 508 8.85 -21.28 -11.90
C SER A 508 8.98 -20.59 -10.54
N ALA A 509 8.40 -21.18 -9.50
CA ALA A 509 8.61 -20.74 -8.13
C ALA A 509 8.94 -21.90 -7.20
N ILE A 510 9.81 -21.64 -6.24
CA ILE A 510 10.07 -22.47 -5.07
C ILE A 510 9.40 -21.76 -3.89
N LEU A 511 8.60 -22.47 -3.10
CA LEU A 511 7.95 -21.92 -1.90
C LEU A 511 8.28 -22.81 -0.71
N ALA A 512 8.58 -22.22 0.45
CA ALA A 512 8.74 -22.95 1.69
C ALA A 512 7.93 -22.27 2.80
N LEU A 513 7.19 -23.06 3.57
CA LEU A 513 6.38 -22.63 4.71
C LEU A 513 6.82 -23.43 5.94
N ARG A 514 7.22 -22.75 7.00
CA ARG A 514 7.46 -23.33 8.33
C ARG A 514 6.52 -22.70 9.32
N VAL A 515 5.81 -23.49 10.11
CA VAL A 515 4.86 -23.02 11.13
C VAL A 515 5.13 -23.77 12.43
N THR A 516 5.15 -23.06 13.55
CA THR A 516 5.25 -23.62 14.90
C THR A 516 4.21 -22.97 15.80
N GLY A 517 3.77 -23.63 16.87
CA GLY A 517 2.81 -23.00 17.77
C GLY A 517 2.52 -23.76 19.05
N ARG A 518 1.90 -23.05 20.00
CA ARG A 518 1.41 -23.63 21.26
C ARG A 518 0.14 -24.43 21.05
N ASN A 519 -0.74 -23.92 20.19
CA ASN A 519 -2.03 -24.51 19.84
C ASN A 519 -2.49 -23.95 18.49
N ALA A 520 -3.62 -24.44 17.97
CA ALA A 520 -4.16 -24.00 16.68
C ALA A 520 -4.61 -22.53 16.61
N ARG A 521 -4.58 -21.77 17.72
CA ARG A 521 -4.94 -20.35 17.80
C ARG A 521 -3.74 -19.43 18.06
N GLU A 522 -2.56 -20.00 18.32
CA GLU A 522 -1.30 -19.33 18.61
C GLU A 522 -0.20 -19.96 17.75
N LEU A 523 -0.08 -19.46 16.51
CA LEU A 523 0.84 -19.96 15.49
C LEU A 523 1.82 -18.87 15.08
N GLU A 524 3.06 -19.26 14.81
CA GLU A 524 4.11 -18.39 14.29
C GLU A 524 4.82 -19.13 13.16
N GLY A 525 5.18 -18.43 12.09
CA GLY A 525 5.79 -19.09 10.95
C GLY A 525 6.61 -18.19 10.04
N GLU A 526 7.29 -18.82 9.11
CA GLU A 526 8.07 -18.19 8.06
C GLU A 526 7.64 -18.74 6.70
N ILE A 527 7.40 -17.85 5.75
CA ILE A 527 7.15 -18.13 4.33
C ILE A 527 8.34 -17.57 3.56
N SER A 528 8.98 -18.38 2.74
CA SER A 528 9.97 -17.93 1.77
C SER A 528 9.61 -18.39 0.37
N GLY A 529 9.84 -17.55 -0.62
CA GLY A 529 9.52 -17.82 -2.01
C GLY A 529 10.60 -17.27 -2.93
N VAL A 530 10.97 -18.05 -3.94
CA VAL A 530 11.88 -17.62 -5.02
C VAL A 530 11.21 -17.92 -6.35
N GLY A 531 10.87 -16.88 -7.11
CA GLY A 531 10.35 -16.96 -8.47
C GLY A 531 11.46 -16.71 -9.50
N ARG A 532 11.45 -17.45 -10.60
CA ARG A 532 12.41 -17.33 -11.71
C ARG A 532 11.70 -17.27 -13.06
N ALA A 533 12.13 -16.35 -13.91
CA ALA A 533 11.62 -16.12 -15.26
C ALA A 533 10.09 -16.05 -15.34
N VAL A 534 9.48 -15.31 -14.41
CA VAL A 534 8.03 -15.20 -14.29
C VAL A 534 7.53 -14.25 -15.36
N SER A 535 6.49 -14.64 -16.08
CA SER A 535 5.81 -13.80 -17.07
C SER A 535 4.30 -14.00 -16.97
N GLY A 536 3.52 -12.99 -17.37
CA GLY A 536 2.07 -13.06 -17.36
C GLY A 536 1.41 -11.69 -17.48
N GLU A 537 0.16 -11.63 -17.05
CA GLU A 537 -0.67 -10.44 -17.09
C GLU A 537 -1.10 -10.05 -15.67
N ALA A 538 -1.04 -8.77 -15.33
CA ALA A 538 -1.62 -8.22 -14.10
C ALA A 538 -2.53 -7.03 -14.45
N ARG A 539 -3.83 -7.19 -14.24
CA ARG A 539 -4.89 -6.21 -14.51
C ARG A 539 -4.85 -5.65 -15.94
N GLY A 540 -4.75 -6.51 -16.96
CA GLY A 540 -4.69 -6.06 -18.35
C GLY A 540 -3.30 -5.72 -18.87
N ARG A 541 -2.27 -5.73 -18.02
CA ARG A 541 -0.91 -5.28 -18.36
C ARG A 541 0.07 -6.43 -18.36
N GLU A 542 1.01 -6.42 -19.30
CA GLU A 542 2.04 -7.45 -19.40
C GLU A 542 3.08 -7.24 -18.28
N VAL A 543 3.33 -8.27 -17.48
CA VAL A 543 4.31 -8.25 -16.39
C VAL A 543 5.25 -9.43 -16.53
N ALA A 544 6.55 -9.17 -16.49
CA ALA A 544 7.57 -10.21 -16.39
C ALA A 544 8.65 -9.82 -15.38
N PHE A 545 9.35 -10.79 -14.80
CA PHE A 545 10.57 -10.54 -14.02
C PHE A 545 11.51 -11.74 -14.06
N HIS A 546 12.82 -11.47 -14.04
CA HIS A 546 13.84 -12.52 -14.09
C HIS A 546 13.95 -13.26 -12.76
N GLU A 547 14.01 -12.55 -11.65
CA GLU A 547 14.12 -13.14 -10.31
C GLU A 547 13.27 -12.36 -9.30
N GLY A 548 12.55 -13.08 -8.43
CA GLY A 548 11.77 -12.51 -7.34
C GLY A 548 11.98 -13.28 -6.05
N VAL A 549 12.29 -12.61 -4.95
CA VAL A 549 12.46 -13.21 -3.62
C VAL A 549 11.46 -12.58 -2.67
N LEU A 550 10.74 -13.42 -1.93
CA LEU A 550 9.84 -13.04 -0.84
C LEU A 550 10.27 -13.79 0.42
N ARG A 551 10.44 -13.07 1.53
CA ARG A 551 10.61 -13.68 2.86
C ARG A 551 9.65 -13.00 3.81
N THR A 552 8.86 -13.78 4.54
CA THR A 552 7.80 -13.28 5.41
C THR A 552 7.80 -14.07 6.70
N ARG A 553 7.84 -13.38 7.84
CA ARG A 553 7.53 -13.96 9.15
C ARG A 553 6.12 -13.53 9.55
N PHE A 554 5.36 -14.42 10.14
CA PHE A 554 4.01 -14.10 10.61
C PHE A 554 3.75 -14.69 11.99
N ALA A 555 2.86 -14.05 12.73
CA ALA A 555 2.32 -14.52 13.99
C ALA A 555 0.79 -14.35 13.97
N TRP A 556 0.09 -15.39 14.40
CA TRP A 556 -1.35 -15.42 14.52
C TRP A 556 -1.73 -15.74 15.96
N ALA A 557 -2.34 -14.78 16.64
CA ALA A 557 -2.78 -14.91 18.02
C ALA A 557 -4.14 -14.22 18.21
N GLY A 558 -5.09 -14.92 18.84
CA GLY A 558 -6.40 -14.33 19.19
C GLY A 558 -7.20 -13.81 17.99
N GLY A 559 -7.02 -14.38 16.80
CA GLY A 559 -7.67 -13.93 15.57
C GLY A 559 -7.02 -12.74 14.87
N ARG A 560 -5.87 -12.24 15.35
CA ARG A 560 -5.09 -11.14 14.74
C ARG A 560 -3.87 -11.70 14.04
N LEU A 561 -3.66 -11.29 12.79
CA LEU A 561 -2.46 -11.62 12.00
C LEU A 561 -1.50 -10.44 12.07
N ASP A 562 -0.28 -10.72 12.50
CA ASP A 562 0.88 -9.86 12.32
C ASP A 562 1.81 -10.53 11.31
N ALA A 563 2.31 -9.79 10.33
CA ALA A 563 3.24 -10.33 9.35
C ALA A 563 4.25 -9.27 8.91
N SER A 564 5.51 -9.63 8.73
CA SER A 564 6.55 -8.73 8.25
C SER A 564 7.49 -9.46 7.31
N GLY A 565 8.09 -8.76 6.35
CA GLY A 565 8.91 -9.41 5.36
C GLY A 565 9.69 -8.47 4.47
N GLU A 566 10.47 -9.07 3.58
CA GLU A 566 11.19 -8.38 2.52
C GLU A 566 10.78 -8.95 1.17
N CYS A 567 10.65 -8.07 0.18
CA CYS A 567 10.44 -8.43 -1.21
C CYS A 567 11.53 -7.80 -2.07
N ARG A 568 12.08 -8.58 -3.01
CA ARG A 568 13.00 -8.11 -4.06
C ARG A 568 12.56 -8.69 -5.39
N VAL A 569 12.47 -7.87 -6.42
CA VAL A 569 12.15 -8.26 -7.78
C VAL A 569 13.16 -7.59 -8.71
N GLY A 570 13.97 -8.40 -9.39
CA GLY A 570 15.02 -7.99 -10.31
C GLY A 570 14.67 -8.33 -11.76
N GLY A 571 15.11 -7.46 -12.68
CA GLY A 571 14.86 -7.63 -14.12
C GLY A 571 13.37 -7.63 -14.47
N ALA A 572 12.57 -6.82 -13.77
CA ALA A 572 11.15 -6.68 -14.05
C ALA A 572 10.91 -5.96 -15.38
N ARG A 573 9.81 -6.27 -16.05
CA ARG A 573 9.27 -5.57 -17.21
C ARG A 573 7.76 -5.39 -17.02
N LEU A 574 7.29 -4.17 -17.23
CA LEU A 574 5.86 -3.82 -17.22
C LEU A 574 5.54 -3.17 -18.56
N ASP A 575 4.68 -3.77 -19.37
CA ASP A 575 4.36 -3.34 -20.73
C ASP A 575 5.64 -3.04 -21.56
N GLY A 576 6.61 -3.97 -21.52
CA GLY A 576 7.91 -3.86 -22.19
C GLY A 576 8.94 -2.94 -21.50
N ARG A 577 8.57 -2.15 -20.48
CA ARG A 577 9.46 -1.19 -19.82
C ARG A 577 10.26 -1.83 -18.68
N PRO A 578 11.59 -1.71 -18.64
CA PRO A 578 12.42 -2.35 -17.61
C PRO A 578 12.22 -1.70 -16.24
N GLY A 579 12.35 -2.50 -15.18
CA GLY A 579 12.23 -2.07 -13.80
C GLY A 579 12.77 -3.04 -12.77
N GLU A 580 12.75 -2.61 -11.51
CA GLU A 580 13.10 -3.39 -10.33
C GLU A 580 12.34 -2.86 -9.12
N ALA A 581 12.13 -3.71 -8.11
CA ALA A 581 11.49 -3.33 -6.87
C ALA A 581 12.17 -4.01 -5.68
N ARG A 582 12.44 -3.26 -4.61
CA ARG A 582 12.89 -3.77 -3.31
C ARG A 582 12.14 -3.03 -2.22
N PHE A 583 11.60 -3.73 -1.24
CA PHE A 583 10.97 -3.10 -0.08
C PHE A 583 10.85 -4.08 1.09
N GLY A 584 10.98 -3.56 2.30
CA GLY A 584 10.48 -4.20 3.51
C GLY A 584 8.98 -3.91 3.65
N TRP A 585 8.24 -4.82 4.29
CA TRP A 585 6.83 -4.62 4.59
C TRP A 585 6.46 -5.17 5.96
N HIS A 586 5.45 -4.56 6.59
CA HIS A 586 4.91 -4.96 7.88
C HIS A 586 3.40 -4.78 7.89
N LEU A 587 2.67 -5.77 8.36
CA LEU A 587 1.23 -5.83 8.53
C LEU A 587 0.94 -5.97 10.01
N VAL A 588 0.42 -4.92 10.66
CA VAL A 588 -0.13 -5.00 12.02
C VAL A 588 -1.63 -4.83 11.94
N GLY A 589 -2.39 -5.90 12.20
CA GLY A 589 -3.84 -5.86 12.12
C GLY A 589 -4.34 -5.62 10.69
N ARG A 590 -4.66 -4.36 10.36
CA ARG A 590 -5.16 -3.94 9.03
C ARG A 590 -4.33 -2.81 8.39
N THR A 591 -3.19 -2.50 8.97
CA THR A 591 -2.27 -1.48 8.48
C THR A 591 -1.05 -2.16 7.87
N VAL A 592 -0.84 -1.94 6.57
CA VAL A 592 0.37 -2.35 5.85
C VAL A 592 1.31 -1.15 5.80
N THR A 593 2.56 -1.33 6.22
CA THR A 593 3.61 -0.34 6.11
C THR A 593 4.72 -0.89 5.22
N LEU A 594 5.16 -0.13 4.22
CA LEU A 594 6.36 -0.41 3.44
C LEU A 594 7.51 0.47 3.96
N THR A 595 8.71 -0.11 4.06
CA THR A 595 9.94 0.57 4.47
C THR A 595 11.05 0.24 3.49
N ASP A 596 12.07 1.11 3.42
CA ASP A 596 13.28 0.90 2.60
C ASP A 596 12.94 0.58 1.13
N GLY A 597 11.93 1.26 0.60
CA GLY A 597 11.43 1.04 -0.74
C GLY A 597 12.39 1.60 -1.79
N LEU A 598 12.67 0.82 -2.82
CA LEU A 598 13.33 1.24 -4.04
C LEU A 598 12.55 0.65 -5.21
N PHE A 599 11.94 1.51 -6.01
CA PHE A 599 11.21 1.13 -7.21
C PHE A 599 11.83 1.85 -8.39
N ARG A 600 12.29 1.11 -9.41
CA ARG A 600 12.72 1.69 -10.68
C ARG A 600 11.83 1.20 -11.79
N LEU A 601 11.36 2.10 -12.65
CA LEU A 601 10.58 1.76 -13.84
C LEU A 601 10.86 2.79 -14.93
N ALA A 602 11.27 2.34 -16.13
CA ALA A 602 11.48 3.18 -17.30
C ALA A 602 12.35 4.44 -17.03
N GLY A 603 13.44 4.28 -16.26
CA GLY A 603 14.34 5.38 -15.87
C GLY A 603 13.83 6.28 -14.74
N THR A 604 12.62 6.05 -14.22
CA THR A 604 12.11 6.73 -13.02
C THR A 604 12.43 5.90 -11.78
N THR A 605 13.04 6.52 -10.78
CA THR A 605 13.35 5.91 -9.48
C THR A 605 12.48 6.54 -8.40
N VAL A 606 11.79 5.72 -7.61
CA VAL A 606 10.97 6.13 -6.47
C VAL A 606 11.50 5.43 -5.22
N VAL A 607 11.86 6.22 -4.21
CA VAL A 607 12.37 5.77 -2.92
C VAL A 607 11.44 6.31 -1.83
N PRO A 608 10.37 5.59 -1.46
CA PRO A 608 9.55 5.98 -0.31
C PRO A 608 10.31 5.67 0.98
N GLY A 609 10.36 6.63 1.91
CA GLY A 609 10.95 6.46 3.24
C GLY A 609 10.10 5.51 4.08
N ARG A 610 8.86 5.92 4.39
CA ARG A 610 7.86 5.07 5.03
C ARG A 610 6.48 5.29 4.40
N LEU A 611 5.88 4.22 3.89
CA LEU A 611 4.55 4.24 3.28
C LEU A 611 3.59 3.41 4.13
N SER A 612 2.59 4.01 4.77
CA SER A 612 1.58 3.30 5.55
C SER A 612 0.22 3.39 4.88
N LEU A 613 -0.47 2.25 4.78
CA LEU A 613 -1.80 2.08 4.23
C LEU A 613 -2.67 1.31 5.23
N ALA A 614 -3.70 1.95 5.77
CA ALA A 614 -4.68 1.30 6.64
C ALA A 614 -6.03 1.23 5.93
N VAL A 615 -6.61 0.02 5.88
CA VAL A 615 -7.95 -0.20 5.33
C VAL A 615 -8.89 -0.59 6.47
N GLY A 616 -9.91 0.21 6.74
CA GLY A 616 -10.94 -0.05 7.77
C GLY A 616 -11.85 -1.22 7.43
N TYR A 617 -12.77 -1.54 8.34
CA TYR A 617 -13.83 -2.53 8.08
C TYR A 617 -14.84 -1.99 7.06
N ALA A 618 -15.51 -2.89 6.34
CA ALA A 618 -16.56 -2.49 5.41
C ALA A 618 -17.73 -1.87 6.18
N GLU A 619 -18.14 -0.69 5.76
CA GLU A 619 -19.34 0.01 6.18
C GLU A 619 -20.39 -0.08 5.06
N GLY A 620 -21.67 -0.10 5.41
CA GLY A 620 -22.78 -0.11 4.45
C GLY A 620 -23.39 -1.48 4.15
N LEU A 621 -24.36 -1.49 3.23
CA LEU A 621 -25.12 -2.68 2.83
C LEU A 621 -24.27 -3.60 1.94
N PRO A 622 -24.58 -4.92 1.85
CA PRO A 622 -23.82 -5.87 1.03
C PRO A 622 -23.66 -5.46 -0.45
N ALA A 623 -24.64 -4.74 -1.00
CA ALA A 623 -24.67 -4.24 -2.37
C ALA A 623 -23.90 -2.91 -2.58
N ALA A 624 -23.48 -2.22 -1.50
CA ALA A 624 -22.69 -1.00 -1.58
C ALA A 624 -21.79 -0.91 -0.35
N ARG A 625 -20.54 -1.36 -0.50
CA ARG A 625 -19.57 -1.40 0.59
C ARG A 625 -18.60 -0.23 0.49
N ARG A 626 -18.38 0.43 1.62
CA ARG A 626 -17.41 1.51 1.78
C ARG A 626 -16.30 1.05 2.72
N TYR A 627 -15.05 1.20 2.32
CA TYR A 627 -13.90 0.81 3.15
C TYR A 627 -13.10 2.06 3.49
N PRO A 628 -13.01 2.47 4.77
CA PRO A 628 -12.12 3.57 5.17
C PRO A 628 -10.70 3.31 4.70
N LEU A 629 -10.05 4.33 4.16
CA LEU A 629 -8.71 4.27 3.59
C LEU A 629 -7.88 5.43 4.18
N VAL A 630 -6.81 5.08 4.88
CA VAL A 630 -5.80 6.05 5.33
C VAL A 630 -4.48 5.70 4.66
N PHE A 631 -3.87 6.67 4.02
CA PHE A 631 -2.58 6.57 3.38
C PHE A 631 -1.68 7.66 3.92
N ASP A 632 -0.46 7.31 4.31
CA ASP A 632 0.55 8.24 4.77
C ASP A 632 1.91 7.86 4.16
N LEU A 633 2.54 8.81 3.49
CA LEU A 633 3.93 8.77 3.02
C LEU A 633 4.73 9.75 3.89
N ALA A 634 5.53 9.21 4.79
CA ALA A 634 6.49 9.96 5.59
C ALA A 634 7.84 9.94 4.87
N GLU A 635 8.06 11.00 4.09
CA GLU A 635 9.25 11.24 3.26
C GLU A 635 9.42 10.28 2.07
N GLY A 636 10.00 10.78 1.00
CA GLY A 636 10.32 10.01 -0.18
C GLY A 636 11.05 10.84 -1.23
N THR A 637 11.65 10.16 -2.18
CA THR A 637 12.35 10.79 -3.30
C THR A 637 11.88 10.18 -4.62
N VAL A 638 11.55 11.02 -5.60
CA VAL A 638 11.24 10.62 -6.97
C VAL A 638 12.25 11.29 -7.89
N LYS A 639 12.94 10.49 -8.71
CA LYS A 639 13.89 10.98 -9.72
C LYS A 639 13.48 10.48 -11.10
N SER A 640 13.36 11.38 -12.06
CA SER A 640 13.05 11.04 -13.45
C SER A 640 13.82 11.97 -14.39
N GLY A 641 14.69 11.40 -15.23
CA GLY A 641 15.57 12.18 -16.10
C GLY A 641 16.46 13.16 -15.33
N ALA A 642 16.38 14.45 -15.68
CA ALA A 642 17.11 15.52 -15.01
C ALA A 642 16.38 16.10 -13.77
N GLY A 643 15.16 15.64 -13.47
CA GLY A 643 14.35 16.15 -12.37
C GLY A 643 14.37 15.24 -11.15
N GLU A 644 14.38 15.84 -9.97
CA GLU A 644 14.30 15.14 -8.68
C GLU A 644 13.38 15.89 -7.71
N ALA A 645 12.46 15.18 -7.07
CA ALA A 645 11.63 15.69 -5.98
C ALA A 645 11.98 14.92 -4.70
N ALA A 646 12.53 15.61 -3.71
CA ALA A 646 13.01 15.03 -2.46
C ALA A 646 12.18 15.52 -1.26
N GLY A 647 12.11 14.70 -0.21
CA GLY A 647 11.30 14.98 0.98
C GLY A 647 9.80 15.01 0.67
N LEU A 648 9.35 14.10 -0.20
CA LEU A 648 7.94 13.93 -0.56
C LEU A 648 7.17 13.41 0.66
N ALA A 649 6.26 14.22 1.17
CA ALA A 649 5.30 13.81 2.19
C ALA A 649 3.90 13.85 1.58
N ALA A 650 3.09 12.83 1.87
CA ALA A 650 1.69 12.82 1.44
C ALA A 650 0.81 12.14 2.48
N SER A 651 -0.40 12.64 2.65
CA SER A 651 -1.43 12.01 3.48
C SER A 651 -2.75 12.01 2.72
N PHE A 652 -3.53 10.96 2.87
CA PHE A 652 -4.86 10.85 2.31
C PHE A 652 -5.77 10.13 3.29
N ARG A 653 -6.98 10.68 3.48
CA ARG A 653 -8.03 10.09 4.30
C ARG A 653 -9.31 10.06 3.49
N GLY A 654 -9.88 8.88 3.37
CA GLY A 654 -11.02 8.67 2.51
C GLY A 654 -11.58 7.28 2.59
N TYR A 655 -12.18 6.84 1.49
CA TYR A 655 -12.87 5.58 1.37
C TYR A 655 -12.70 4.98 -0.01
N VAL A 656 -12.65 3.65 -0.07
CA VAL A 656 -12.86 2.90 -1.31
C VAL A 656 -14.32 2.48 -1.35
N ASN A 657 -15.06 2.97 -2.33
CA ASN A 657 -16.44 2.57 -2.57
C ASN A 657 -16.47 1.41 -3.57
N VAL A 658 -17.26 0.37 -3.26
CA VAL A 658 -17.43 -0.83 -4.08
C VAL A 658 -18.92 -1.10 -4.26
N MET A 659 -19.39 -1.02 -5.52
CA MET A 659 -20.74 -1.37 -5.95
C MET A 659 -20.66 -2.44 -7.07
N PRO A 660 -21.74 -3.19 -7.36
CA PRO A 660 -21.78 -4.10 -8.50
C PRO A 660 -21.36 -3.40 -9.79
N GLY A 661 -20.26 -3.85 -10.39
CA GLY A 661 -19.72 -3.28 -11.63
C GLY A 661 -18.92 -1.99 -11.48
N GLU A 662 -18.79 -1.40 -10.29
CA GLU A 662 -18.16 -0.08 -10.12
C GLU A 662 -17.31 0.04 -8.85
N ARG A 663 -16.13 0.67 -8.96
CA ARG A 663 -15.22 0.93 -7.84
C ARG A 663 -14.52 2.26 -8.00
N TRP A 664 -14.55 3.10 -6.96
CA TRP A 664 -13.86 4.39 -6.96
C TRP A 664 -13.35 4.76 -5.56
N ILE A 665 -12.51 5.80 -5.50
CA ILE A 665 -11.93 6.32 -4.27
C ILE A 665 -12.51 7.72 -4.02
N GLU A 666 -12.93 7.99 -2.78
CA GLU A 666 -13.36 9.31 -2.33
C GLU A 666 -12.57 9.75 -1.13
N GLY A 667 -12.26 11.03 -1.00
CA GLY A 667 -11.61 11.56 0.20
C GLY A 667 -10.77 12.78 -0.10
N SER A 668 -9.96 13.16 0.87
CA SER A 668 -9.09 14.33 0.76
C SER A 668 -7.71 14.03 1.30
N GLY A 669 -6.71 14.70 0.75
CA GLY A 669 -5.33 14.54 1.13
C GLY A 669 -4.51 15.80 0.90
N ALA A 670 -3.27 15.73 1.31
CA ALA A 670 -2.27 16.73 1.01
C ALA A 670 -0.98 16.04 0.58
N ALA A 671 -0.24 16.65 -0.34
CA ALA A 671 1.08 16.24 -0.76
C ALA A 671 2.00 17.46 -0.78
N SER A 672 3.27 17.26 -0.45
CA SER A 672 4.28 18.30 -0.50
C SER A 672 5.64 17.72 -0.81
N ALA A 673 6.47 18.47 -1.52
CA ALA A 673 7.88 18.18 -1.68
C ALA A 673 8.70 19.21 -0.90
N ARG A 674 9.70 18.77 -0.14
CA ARG A 674 10.64 19.67 0.54
C ARG A 674 11.50 20.43 -0.47
N ALA A 675 11.92 19.75 -1.53
CA ALA A 675 12.69 20.33 -2.61
C ALA A 675 12.38 19.62 -3.92
N VAL A 676 12.16 20.40 -4.97
CA VAL A 676 12.21 19.95 -6.37
C VAL A 676 13.45 20.57 -6.98
N THR A 677 14.26 19.76 -7.65
CA THR A 677 15.45 20.18 -8.37
C THR A 677 15.36 19.75 -9.82
N LEU A 678 15.98 20.54 -10.70
CA LEU A 678 16.14 20.22 -12.11
C LEU A 678 17.57 20.50 -12.50
N ARG A 679 18.26 19.51 -13.11
CA ARG A 679 19.70 19.59 -13.42
C ARG A 679 20.53 20.01 -12.21
N ALA A 680 20.18 19.49 -11.03
CA ALA A 680 20.74 19.80 -9.71
C ALA A 680 20.51 21.24 -9.18
N ALA A 681 19.81 22.11 -9.90
CA ALA A 681 19.42 23.43 -9.41
C ALA A 681 18.10 23.37 -8.63
N PRO A 682 17.99 23.98 -7.43
CA PRO A 682 16.75 24.00 -6.66
C PRO A 682 15.70 24.87 -7.34
N LEU A 683 14.54 24.28 -7.64
CA LEU A 683 13.38 24.95 -8.20
C LEU A 683 12.39 25.40 -7.12
N GLY A 684 12.21 24.67 -6.02
CA GLY A 684 11.31 25.11 -4.93
C GLY A 684 10.70 23.97 -4.12
N ALA A 685 9.70 24.29 -3.31
CA ALA A 685 9.01 23.38 -2.40
C ALA A 685 7.48 23.44 -2.64
N PRO A 686 6.96 22.78 -3.69
CA PRO A 686 5.54 22.80 -3.99
C PRO A 686 4.74 21.95 -3.00
N SER A 687 3.49 22.36 -2.78
CA SER A 687 2.50 21.61 -2.01
C SER A 687 1.17 21.57 -2.77
N ALA A 688 0.35 20.58 -2.46
CA ALA A 688 -0.96 20.38 -3.05
C ALA A 688 -1.92 19.85 -1.98
N ARG A 689 -3.11 20.42 -1.87
CA ARG A 689 -4.24 19.82 -1.16
C ARG A 689 -5.21 19.32 -2.20
N PHE A 690 -5.64 18.06 -2.10
CA PHE A 690 -6.49 17.46 -3.12
C PHE A 690 -7.69 16.76 -2.50
N SER A 691 -8.77 16.68 -3.29
CA SER A 691 -9.98 15.94 -2.98
C SER A 691 -10.37 15.09 -4.18
N LEU A 692 -10.83 13.87 -3.91
CA LEU A 692 -11.28 12.89 -4.88
C LEU A 692 -12.77 12.63 -4.63
N GLY A 693 -13.58 12.77 -5.67
CA GLY A 693 -14.99 12.40 -5.70
C GLY A 693 -15.27 11.30 -6.73
N ARG A 694 -16.54 10.96 -6.93
CA ARG A 694 -16.96 9.89 -7.88
C ARG A 694 -16.61 10.15 -9.35
N GLY A 695 -16.54 11.41 -9.78
CA GLY A 695 -16.20 11.80 -11.16
C GLY A 695 -15.47 13.13 -11.25
N THR A 696 -14.90 13.61 -10.14
CA THR A 696 -14.17 14.88 -10.12
C THR A 696 -13.06 14.80 -9.08
N ALA A 697 -11.86 15.20 -9.47
CA ALA A 697 -10.72 15.39 -8.60
C ALA A 697 -10.32 16.86 -8.66
N VAL A 698 -10.18 17.49 -7.49
CA VAL A 698 -9.75 18.90 -7.37
C VAL A 698 -8.46 18.93 -6.58
N ALA A 699 -7.45 19.64 -7.06
CA ALA A 699 -6.19 19.87 -6.34
C ALA A 699 -5.85 21.35 -6.30
N ASP A 700 -5.78 21.92 -5.09
CA ASP A 700 -5.30 23.27 -4.83
C ASP A 700 -3.78 23.22 -4.61
N LEU A 701 -3.01 23.87 -5.49
CA LEU A 701 -1.56 23.96 -5.46
C LEU A 701 -1.10 25.17 -4.66
N GLY A 702 0.01 25.01 -3.94
CA GLY A 702 0.63 26.03 -3.10
C GLY A 702 2.14 25.81 -2.95
N GLY A 703 2.78 26.52 -2.03
CA GLY A 703 4.21 26.40 -1.74
C GLY A 703 5.06 27.42 -2.49
N SER A 704 6.33 27.10 -2.74
CA SER A 704 7.24 27.98 -3.46
C SER A 704 7.79 27.34 -4.73
N VAL A 705 7.92 28.14 -5.78
CA VAL A 705 8.62 27.79 -7.03
C VAL A 705 9.42 29.02 -7.44
N ALA A 706 10.67 28.80 -7.86
CA ALA A 706 11.62 29.84 -8.20
C ALA A 706 11.76 30.91 -7.10
N GLY A 707 11.66 30.55 -5.81
CA GLY A 707 11.66 31.54 -4.72
C GLY A 707 10.43 32.45 -4.62
N GLY A 708 9.43 32.30 -5.50
CA GLY A 708 8.13 32.99 -5.45
C GLY A 708 7.02 32.11 -4.88
N ALA A 709 5.83 32.69 -4.66
CA ALA A 709 4.67 31.97 -4.14
C ALA A 709 3.90 31.31 -5.29
N LEU A 710 3.72 29.99 -5.20
CA LEU A 710 2.88 29.21 -6.11
C LEU A 710 1.43 29.21 -5.59
N SER A 711 0.48 29.41 -6.48
CA SER A 711 -0.95 29.21 -6.23
C SER A 711 -1.57 28.54 -7.44
N GLY A 712 -2.51 27.63 -7.27
CA GLY A 712 -3.25 27.12 -8.40
C GLY A 712 -4.37 26.17 -8.03
N ARG A 713 -5.19 25.81 -9.00
CA ARG A 713 -6.25 24.82 -8.89
C ARG A 713 -6.23 23.95 -10.15
N LEU A 714 -6.28 22.65 -9.96
CA LEU A 714 -6.42 21.64 -11.00
C LEU A 714 -7.73 20.91 -10.81
N THR A 715 -8.47 20.66 -11.90
CA THR A 715 -9.72 19.87 -11.88
C THR A 715 -9.68 18.86 -13.02
N LEU A 716 -9.92 17.58 -12.73
CA LEU A 716 -9.93 16.49 -13.72
C LEU A 716 -10.89 15.37 -13.34
N ASP A 717 -11.29 14.52 -14.29
CA ASP A 717 -12.00 13.27 -13.98
C ASP A 717 -10.99 12.15 -13.68
N PRO A 718 -10.92 11.65 -12.43
CA PRO A 718 -9.98 10.59 -12.06
C PRO A 718 -10.28 9.24 -12.74
N ARG A 719 -11.47 9.06 -13.34
CA ARG A 719 -11.84 7.82 -14.05
C ARG A 719 -11.39 7.83 -15.51
N ASN A 720 -11.38 9.00 -16.12
CA ASN A 720 -10.99 9.22 -17.51
C ASN A 720 -9.83 10.23 -17.61
N PRO A 721 -8.64 9.95 -17.06
CA PRO A 721 -7.51 10.88 -17.12
C PRO A 721 -7.08 11.22 -18.56
N GLY A 722 -7.50 10.41 -19.54
CA GLY A 722 -7.30 10.67 -20.98
C GLY A 722 -8.18 11.80 -21.54
N GLU A 723 -9.30 12.14 -20.90
CA GLU A 723 -10.16 13.26 -21.31
C GLU A 723 -9.59 14.63 -20.90
N GLY A 724 -8.57 14.64 -20.04
CA GLY A 724 -7.88 15.86 -19.62
C GLY A 724 -8.48 16.54 -18.39
N GLY A 725 -8.11 17.80 -18.19
CA GLY A 725 -8.56 18.60 -17.05
C GLY A 725 -8.38 20.10 -17.24
N ALA A 726 -9.01 20.89 -16.38
CA ALA A 726 -8.86 22.33 -16.29
C ALA A 726 -7.82 22.72 -15.24
N PHE A 727 -7.11 23.82 -15.49
CA PHE A 727 -6.12 24.36 -14.56
C PHE A 727 -6.17 25.89 -14.50
N THR A 728 -5.86 26.40 -13.31
CA THR A 728 -5.49 27.79 -13.07
C THR A 728 -4.20 27.76 -12.27
N LEU A 729 -3.13 28.35 -12.78
CA LEU A 729 -1.81 28.39 -12.17
C LEU A 729 -1.35 29.83 -12.03
N GLY A 730 -0.72 30.14 -10.91
CA GLY A 730 -0.22 31.46 -10.57
C GLY A 730 1.13 31.33 -9.88
N LEU A 731 2.12 32.09 -10.32
CA LEU A 731 3.39 32.31 -9.65
C LEU A 731 3.49 33.80 -9.36
N ARG A 732 3.71 34.19 -8.10
CA ARG A 732 3.88 35.59 -7.71
C ARG A 732 5.30 35.84 -7.21
N GLU A 733 5.97 36.85 -7.77
CA GLU A 733 7.32 37.29 -7.37
C GLU A 733 8.42 36.19 -7.45
N GLY A 734 8.33 35.31 -8.44
CA GLY A 734 9.39 34.33 -8.73
C GLY A 734 10.71 34.98 -9.14
N ASP A 735 11.83 34.43 -8.72
CA ASP A 735 13.18 34.87 -9.06
C ASP A 735 13.59 34.28 -10.42
N LEU A 736 13.77 35.17 -11.40
CA LEU A 736 14.19 34.80 -12.76
C LEU A 736 15.55 34.11 -12.81
N ALA A 737 16.48 34.41 -11.88
CA ALA A 737 17.79 33.78 -11.84
C ALA A 737 17.68 32.26 -11.56
N THR A 738 16.72 31.86 -10.72
CA THR A 738 16.46 30.45 -10.42
C THR A 738 15.79 29.69 -11.56
N LEU A 739 15.19 30.40 -12.53
CA LEU A 739 14.59 29.83 -13.73
C LEU A 739 15.60 29.70 -14.89
N ALA A 740 16.81 30.27 -14.78
CA ALA A 740 17.85 30.16 -15.80
C ALA A 740 18.14 28.70 -16.26
N PRO A 741 18.15 27.68 -15.38
CA PRO A 741 18.39 26.28 -15.78
C PRO A 741 17.32 25.68 -16.72
N LEU A 742 16.14 26.30 -16.80
CA LEU A 742 15.06 25.92 -17.73
C LEU A 742 15.34 26.37 -19.16
N LEU A 743 16.19 27.38 -19.34
CA LEU A 743 16.59 27.85 -20.66
C LEU A 743 17.59 26.86 -21.30
N SER A 744 17.63 26.78 -22.63
CA SER A 744 18.56 25.90 -23.33
C SER A 744 20.01 26.37 -23.09
N GLY A 745 20.94 25.43 -22.94
CA GLY A 745 22.37 25.74 -22.74
C GLY A 745 23.06 26.45 -23.91
N THR A 746 22.32 26.73 -24.98
CA THR A 746 22.74 27.49 -26.17
C THR A 746 22.34 28.97 -26.11
N ALA A 747 21.63 29.42 -25.07
CA ALA A 747 21.23 30.81 -24.93
C ALA A 747 22.47 31.70 -24.70
N ALA A 748 22.70 32.66 -25.60
CA ALA A 748 23.81 33.61 -25.51
C ALA A 748 23.73 34.54 -24.29
N VAL A 749 22.55 34.64 -23.68
CA VAL A 749 22.25 35.53 -22.55
C VAL A 749 21.38 34.78 -21.54
N LEU A 750 21.74 34.87 -20.26
CA LEU A 750 21.03 34.23 -19.15
C LEU A 750 20.49 35.28 -18.16
N PRO A 751 19.31 35.06 -17.56
CA PRO A 751 18.82 35.91 -16.50
C PRO A 751 19.65 35.72 -15.22
N THR A 752 20.13 36.82 -14.66
CA THR A 752 20.89 36.86 -13.39
C THR A 752 20.13 37.52 -12.26
N GLY A 753 18.98 38.13 -12.55
CA GLY A 753 18.09 38.72 -11.55
C GLY A 753 16.75 39.17 -12.13
N GLY A 754 15.83 39.53 -11.23
CA GLY A 754 14.50 40.04 -11.57
C GLY A 754 13.37 39.21 -10.96
N ARG A 755 12.18 39.81 -10.90
CA ARG A 755 10.97 39.17 -10.35
C ARG A 755 9.97 38.92 -11.47
N VAL A 756 9.39 37.72 -11.52
CA VAL A 756 8.38 37.31 -12.49
C VAL A 756 7.10 36.89 -11.78
N THR A 757 5.98 37.35 -12.32
CA THR A 757 4.64 36.91 -12.01
C THR A 757 4.07 36.25 -13.25
N VAL A 758 3.51 35.05 -13.09
CA VAL A 758 2.90 34.28 -14.19
C VAL A 758 1.50 33.90 -13.76
N ALA A 759 0.52 34.09 -14.63
CA ALA A 759 -0.82 33.53 -14.48
C ALA A 759 -1.16 32.73 -15.74
N ALA A 760 -1.65 31.50 -15.57
CA ALA A 760 -2.04 30.64 -16.67
C ALA A 760 -3.38 29.97 -16.37
N GLU A 761 -4.35 30.06 -17.28
CA GLU A 761 -5.67 29.48 -17.11
C GLU A 761 -6.10 28.76 -18.38
N GLY A 762 -6.53 27.51 -18.26
CA GLY A 762 -6.97 26.74 -19.42
C GLY A 762 -7.25 25.28 -19.14
N THR A 763 -7.17 24.48 -20.20
CA THR A 763 -7.37 23.02 -20.15
C THR A 763 -6.16 22.29 -20.73
N PHE A 764 -5.98 21.04 -20.32
CA PHE A 764 -4.95 20.15 -20.86
C PHE A 764 -5.60 18.82 -21.20
N VAL A 765 -5.42 18.37 -22.44
CA VAL A 765 -5.85 17.04 -22.90
C VAL A 765 -4.61 16.31 -23.42
N PRO A 766 -4.31 15.09 -22.94
CA PRO A 766 -3.08 14.38 -23.32
C PRO A 766 -2.85 14.24 -24.84
N ALA A 767 -3.92 14.10 -25.63
CA ALA A 767 -3.84 13.94 -27.08
C ALA A 767 -3.56 15.25 -27.84
N THR A 768 -4.11 16.38 -27.37
CA THR A 768 -4.07 17.66 -28.10
C THR A 768 -3.19 18.72 -27.43
N GLY A 769 -2.70 18.46 -26.21
CA GLY A 769 -1.85 19.38 -25.45
C GLY A 769 -2.64 20.40 -24.61
N ALA A 770 -1.96 21.47 -24.20
CA ALA A 770 -2.55 22.54 -23.40
C ALA A 770 -3.26 23.57 -24.29
N THR A 771 -4.43 24.02 -23.86
CA THR A 771 -5.13 25.19 -24.39
C THR A 771 -5.35 26.18 -23.26
N CYS A 772 -4.59 27.29 -23.23
CA CYS A 772 -4.63 28.22 -22.10
C CYS A 772 -4.36 29.67 -22.49
N ARG A 773 -4.81 30.59 -21.66
CA ARG A 773 -4.36 31.98 -21.63
C ARG A 773 -3.18 32.09 -20.67
N LEU A 774 -2.16 32.82 -21.08
CA LEU A 774 -0.92 33.02 -20.34
C LEU A 774 -0.68 34.52 -20.19
N GLU A 775 -0.53 34.97 -18.96
CA GLU A 775 -0.10 36.32 -18.60
C GLU A 775 1.23 36.24 -17.87
N VAL A 776 2.22 36.99 -18.31
CA VAL A 776 3.55 37.06 -17.68
C VAL A 776 3.90 38.52 -17.45
N GLY A 777 4.30 38.85 -16.23
CA GLY A 777 4.81 40.16 -15.84
C GLY A 777 6.16 40.01 -15.16
N ALA A 778 7.23 40.54 -15.73
CA ALA A 778 8.56 40.56 -15.15
C ALA A 778 9.03 42.00 -14.90
N ARG A 779 9.71 42.22 -13.77
CA ARG A 779 10.26 43.52 -13.36
C ARG A 779 11.67 43.39 -12.82
N GLY A 780 12.49 44.43 -13.03
CA GLY A 780 13.88 44.45 -12.58
C GLY A 780 14.73 43.35 -13.25
N VAL A 781 14.40 42.97 -14.48
CA VAL A 781 15.08 41.91 -15.22
C VAL A 781 16.54 42.31 -15.43
N ALA A 782 17.45 41.45 -14.97
CA ALA A 782 18.88 41.58 -15.19
C ALA A 782 19.37 40.39 -16.02
N LEU A 783 20.18 40.67 -17.04
CA LEU A 783 20.69 39.69 -17.99
C LEU A 783 22.22 39.75 -18.03
N ALA A 784 22.88 38.60 -18.18
CA ALA A 784 24.32 38.51 -18.40
C ALA A 784 24.67 37.65 -19.62
N GLY A 785 25.72 38.05 -20.34
CA GLY A 785 26.23 37.35 -21.51
C GLY A 785 27.30 36.29 -21.19
N SER A 786 27.84 35.67 -22.23
CA SER A 786 28.96 34.72 -22.12
C SER A 786 30.16 35.36 -21.42
N GLY A 787 30.54 34.84 -20.24
CA GLY A 787 31.59 35.39 -19.38
C GLY A 787 31.10 36.21 -18.18
N GLY A 788 29.79 36.26 -17.93
CA GLY A 788 29.20 36.86 -16.72
C GLY A 788 29.07 38.38 -16.73
N LYS A 789 29.41 39.04 -17.84
CA LYS A 789 29.23 40.49 -18.00
C LYS A 789 27.73 40.82 -18.08
N SER A 790 27.30 41.80 -17.28
CA SER A 790 25.93 42.33 -17.32
C SER A 790 25.64 42.97 -18.67
N VAL A 791 24.55 42.54 -19.31
CA VAL A 791 24.06 42.99 -20.62
C VAL A 791 22.90 43.96 -20.46
N LEU A 792 22.03 43.71 -19.48
CA LEU A 792 20.87 44.54 -19.16
C LEU A 792 20.72 44.57 -17.65
N ASN A 793 20.44 45.75 -17.09
CA ASN A 793 20.01 45.91 -15.70
C ASN A 793 18.72 46.75 -15.67
N GLY A 794 17.66 46.22 -15.05
CA GLY A 794 16.43 46.98 -14.82
C GLY A 794 15.39 46.89 -15.95
N GLY A 795 15.33 45.79 -16.69
CA GLY A 795 14.30 45.57 -17.71
C GLY A 795 12.94 45.17 -17.16
N GLY A 796 11.91 45.20 -18.02
CA GLY A 796 10.58 44.69 -17.72
C GLY A 796 9.96 43.98 -18.91
N VAL A 797 9.07 43.03 -18.64
CA VAL A 797 8.33 42.28 -19.66
C VAL A 797 6.88 42.15 -19.22
N ALA A 798 5.94 42.51 -20.07
CA ALA A 798 4.54 42.16 -19.92
C ALA A 798 4.12 41.36 -21.16
N LEU A 799 3.50 40.20 -20.99
CA LEU A 799 3.09 39.31 -22.07
C LEU A 799 1.69 38.79 -21.79
N SER A 800 0.81 38.92 -22.78
CA SER A 800 -0.49 38.26 -22.85
C SER A 800 -0.52 37.38 -24.10
N ALA A 801 -0.65 36.08 -23.89
CA ALA A 801 -0.64 35.08 -24.95
C ALA A 801 -1.76 34.05 -24.78
N ALA A 802 -2.12 33.39 -25.88
CA ALA A 802 -2.99 32.23 -25.91
C ALA A 802 -2.26 31.06 -26.56
N ILE A 803 -2.25 29.92 -25.89
CA ILE A 803 -1.68 28.66 -26.36
C ILE A 803 -2.85 27.74 -26.72
N ALA A 804 -2.80 27.11 -27.89
CA ALA A 804 -3.77 26.11 -28.33
C ALA A 804 -3.02 24.96 -29.01
N GLY A 805 -2.73 23.90 -28.25
CA GLY A 805 -1.89 22.79 -28.71
C GLY A 805 -0.47 23.26 -29.04
N GLU A 806 -0.08 23.19 -30.31
CA GLU A 806 1.23 23.63 -30.79
C GLU A 806 1.25 25.08 -31.31
N LYS A 807 0.11 25.77 -31.33
CA LYS A 807 0.00 27.17 -31.75
C LYS A 807 0.12 28.11 -30.56
N ALA A 808 0.96 29.12 -30.68
CA ALA A 808 1.11 30.20 -29.72
C ALA A 808 0.76 31.54 -30.35
N THR A 809 -0.23 32.23 -29.79
CA THR A 809 -0.65 33.55 -30.25
C THR A 809 -0.31 34.59 -29.20
N ILE A 810 0.58 35.52 -29.53
CA ILE A 810 0.93 36.66 -28.69
C ILE A 810 -0.08 37.77 -28.99
N ARG A 811 -1.01 38.00 -28.06
CA ARG A 811 -2.02 39.07 -28.19
C ARG A 811 -1.37 40.43 -28.02
N GLU A 812 -0.49 40.53 -27.02
CA GLU A 812 0.28 41.72 -26.72
C GLU A 812 1.48 41.32 -25.87
N ALA A 813 2.68 41.73 -26.27
CA ALA A 813 3.82 41.74 -25.38
C ALA A 813 4.47 43.12 -25.41
N THR A 814 4.91 43.60 -24.25
CA THR A 814 5.68 44.83 -24.08
C THR A 814 6.98 44.49 -23.38
N VAL A 815 8.10 44.82 -24.01
CA VAL A 815 9.44 44.70 -23.42
C VAL A 815 9.92 46.11 -23.12
N SER A 816 10.20 46.40 -21.86
CA SER A 816 10.72 47.69 -21.43
C SER A 816 12.22 47.61 -21.12
N LEU A 817 12.97 48.55 -21.69
CA LEU A 817 14.42 48.70 -21.51
C LEU A 817 14.63 50.02 -20.75
N GLY A 818 14.59 50.00 -19.42
CA GLY A 818 14.68 51.23 -18.61
C GLY A 818 13.46 52.16 -18.68
N GLU A 819 13.64 53.42 -18.31
CA GLU A 819 12.58 54.43 -18.31
C GLU A 819 12.29 54.94 -19.74
N GLY A 820 11.04 54.83 -20.18
CA GLY A 820 10.57 55.44 -21.45
C GLY A 820 10.70 54.58 -22.71
N VAL A 821 11.40 53.44 -22.68
CA VAL A 821 11.51 52.52 -23.83
C VAL A 821 10.51 51.37 -23.69
N ALA A 822 9.60 51.20 -24.65
CA ALA A 822 8.63 50.11 -24.66
C ALA A 822 8.45 49.51 -26.06
N LEU A 823 9.07 48.36 -26.31
CA LEU A 823 8.90 47.59 -27.54
C LEU A 823 7.63 46.74 -27.45
N ARG A 824 6.67 46.96 -28.36
CA ARG A 824 5.43 46.17 -28.44
C ARG A 824 5.54 45.09 -29.50
N LEU A 825 5.07 43.87 -29.19
CA LEU A 825 5.10 42.69 -30.05
C LEU A 825 3.70 42.05 -30.12
N ARG A 826 3.27 41.62 -31.30
CA ARG A 826 2.01 40.87 -31.53
C ARG A 826 2.14 39.91 -32.70
N GLY A 827 1.54 38.73 -32.63
CA GLY A 827 1.54 37.78 -33.75
C GLY A 827 1.25 36.35 -33.33
N SER A 828 1.52 35.38 -34.21
CA SER A 828 1.31 33.97 -33.92
C SER A 828 2.40 33.08 -34.52
N VAL A 829 2.71 32.00 -33.80
CA VAL A 829 3.67 30.97 -34.19
C VAL A 829 2.98 29.62 -34.10
N ASP A 830 2.88 28.92 -35.23
CA ASP A 830 2.48 27.53 -35.33
C ASP A 830 3.68 26.61 -35.08
N HIS A 831 3.43 25.39 -34.60
CA HIS A 831 4.48 24.43 -34.22
C HIS A 831 5.53 25.03 -33.27
N ALA A 832 5.11 25.91 -32.36
CA ALA A 832 6.01 26.82 -31.68
C ALA A 832 7.07 26.11 -30.83
N TRP A 833 6.76 24.90 -30.33
CA TRP A 833 7.66 24.08 -29.48
C TRP A 833 8.48 23.05 -30.28
N SER A 834 8.39 23.11 -31.62
CA SER A 834 9.02 22.18 -32.55
C SER A 834 10.15 22.87 -33.34
N PRO A 835 11.15 22.11 -33.82
CA PRO A 835 12.14 22.61 -34.78
C PRO A 835 11.52 23.11 -36.10
N ARG A 836 10.25 22.77 -36.38
CA ARG A 836 9.47 23.17 -37.58
C ARG A 836 8.57 24.38 -37.33
N ARG A 837 8.86 25.20 -36.31
CA ARG A 837 8.10 26.42 -36.01
C ARG A 837 7.95 27.33 -37.23
N GLU A 838 6.74 27.86 -37.43
CA GLU A 838 6.43 28.77 -38.52
C GLU A 838 5.49 29.87 -38.02
N GLY A 839 5.71 31.12 -38.39
CA GLY A 839 4.81 32.18 -37.97
C GLY A 839 5.32 33.59 -38.24
N GLU A 840 4.55 34.58 -37.82
CA GLU A 840 4.86 35.99 -38.03
C GLU A 840 4.59 36.80 -36.76
N LEU A 841 5.54 37.67 -36.40
CA LEU A 841 5.47 38.59 -35.27
C LEU A 841 5.66 40.03 -35.74
N SER A 842 4.64 40.86 -35.58
CA SER A 842 4.77 42.31 -35.74
C SER A 842 5.39 42.95 -34.50
N PHE A 843 6.22 43.97 -34.70
CA PHE A 843 6.78 44.78 -33.62
C PHE A 843 6.66 46.27 -33.90
N SER A 844 6.55 47.06 -32.83
CA SER A 844 6.56 48.52 -32.89
C SER A 844 7.26 49.11 -31.67
N LEU A 845 8.14 50.06 -31.93
CA LEU A 845 8.79 50.92 -30.96
C LEU A 845 8.25 52.34 -31.21
N PRO A 846 7.50 52.93 -30.26
CA PRO A 846 7.06 54.32 -30.38
C PRO A 846 8.26 55.26 -30.35
N ARG A 847 8.05 56.54 -30.69
CA ARG A 847 9.09 57.57 -30.64
C ARG A 847 9.74 57.59 -29.25
N THR A 848 11.01 57.23 -29.19
CA THR A 848 11.79 57.01 -27.96
C THR A 848 13.14 57.73 -28.10
N THR A 849 13.68 58.29 -27.02
CA THR A 849 15.02 58.90 -27.07
C THR A 849 16.08 57.84 -27.33
N VAL A 850 17.09 58.17 -28.16
CA VAL A 850 18.16 57.20 -28.48
C VAL A 850 18.97 56.85 -27.24
N SER A 851 19.23 57.82 -26.35
CA SER A 851 19.87 57.59 -25.05
C SER A 851 19.10 56.60 -24.17
N GLY A 852 17.75 56.67 -24.16
CA GLY A 852 16.92 55.75 -23.40
C GLY A 852 17.10 54.28 -23.81
N ILE A 853 17.43 54.01 -25.08
CA ILE A 853 17.72 52.65 -25.57
C ILE A 853 19.16 52.24 -25.25
N VAL A 854 20.10 53.19 -25.36
CA VAL A 854 21.54 52.93 -25.21
C VAL A 854 21.95 52.75 -23.76
N ASP A 855 21.49 53.60 -22.85
CA ASP A 855 21.92 53.61 -21.45
C ASP A 855 21.70 52.26 -20.74
N PRO A 856 20.54 51.58 -20.87
CA PRO A 856 20.32 50.27 -20.25
C PRO A 856 21.19 49.15 -20.85
N LEU A 857 21.70 49.34 -22.07
CA LEU A 857 22.49 48.38 -22.83
C LEU A 857 23.98 48.77 -22.92
N VAL A 858 24.40 49.85 -22.24
CA VAL A 858 25.73 50.46 -22.42
C VAL A 858 26.86 49.45 -22.24
N ASN A 859 26.73 48.55 -21.27
CA ASN A 859 27.73 47.51 -20.97
C ASN A 859 27.88 46.45 -22.07
N ALA A 860 26.90 46.31 -22.97
CA ALA A 860 26.91 45.40 -24.09
C ALA A 860 27.41 46.05 -25.40
N LEU A 861 27.51 47.38 -25.45
CA LEU A 861 27.92 48.12 -26.64
C LEU A 861 29.45 48.22 -26.76
N PRO A 862 30.01 48.40 -27.97
CA PRO A 862 31.44 48.68 -28.14
C PRO A 862 31.88 49.94 -27.37
N ARG A 863 33.12 49.94 -26.86
CA ARG A 863 33.68 51.05 -26.05
C ARG A 863 33.53 52.44 -26.69
N ALA A 864 33.65 52.52 -28.02
CA ALA A 864 33.46 53.77 -28.76
C ALA A 864 32.06 54.36 -28.61
N ILE A 865 31.02 53.51 -28.52
CA ILE A 865 29.63 53.94 -28.30
C ILE A 865 29.39 54.22 -26.80
N GLN A 866 30.04 53.47 -25.90
CA GLN A 866 29.95 53.71 -24.45
C GLN A 866 30.48 55.10 -24.05
N GLU A 867 31.51 55.58 -24.76
CA GLU A 867 32.11 56.90 -24.53
C GLU A 867 31.42 58.03 -25.34
N ALA A 868 30.39 57.70 -26.13
CA ALA A 868 29.73 58.64 -27.02
C ALA A 868 28.57 59.38 -26.34
N THR A 869 28.40 60.66 -26.68
CA THR A 869 27.16 61.39 -26.37
C THR A 869 26.18 61.20 -27.51
N ILE A 870 24.98 60.67 -27.21
CA ILE A 870 23.96 60.33 -28.21
C ILE A 870 22.69 61.11 -27.94
N GLY A 871 22.13 61.73 -28.97
CA GLY A 871 20.93 62.56 -28.90
C GLY A 871 19.87 62.21 -29.94
N GLY A 872 18.70 62.85 -29.82
CA GLY A 872 17.54 62.69 -30.72
C GLY A 872 16.60 61.54 -30.35
N ALA A 873 15.66 61.26 -31.25
CA ALA A 873 14.65 60.22 -31.07
C ALA A 873 14.62 59.22 -32.23
N VAL A 874 14.16 58.01 -31.93
CA VAL A 874 13.99 56.92 -32.87
C VAL A 874 12.63 56.25 -32.69
N ALA A 875 12.02 55.84 -33.79
CA ALA A 875 10.84 54.97 -33.81
C ALA A 875 11.13 53.78 -34.74
N ALA A 876 10.55 52.62 -34.48
CA ALA A 876 10.73 51.46 -35.34
C ALA A 876 9.42 50.68 -35.51
N ARG A 877 9.23 50.08 -36.67
CA ARG A 877 8.12 49.13 -36.92
C ARG A 877 8.56 48.06 -37.89
N GLY A 878 8.07 46.84 -37.72
CA GLY A 878 8.42 45.75 -38.61
C GLY A 878 7.68 44.45 -38.31
N THR A 879 8.01 43.42 -39.07
CA THR A 879 7.55 42.05 -38.89
C THR A 879 8.74 41.09 -38.84
N VAL A 880 8.58 40.00 -38.11
CA VAL A 880 9.56 38.91 -37.99
C VAL A 880 8.86 37.64 -38.43
N ALA A 881 9.21 37.14 -39.62
CA ALA A 881 8.79 35.83 -40.10
C ALA A 881 9.73 34.75 -39.55
N ILE A 882 9.17 33.72 -38.92
CA ILE A 882 9.91 32.61 -38.33
C ILE A 882 9.70 31.38 -39.21
N THR A 883 10.78 30.70 -39.59
CA THR A 883 10.74 29.46 -40.36
C THR A 883 11.83 28.51 -39.89
N GLY A 884 11.42 27.47 -39.16
CA GLY A 884 12.31 26.48 -38.55
C GLY A 884 13.31 27.13 -37.59
N SER A 885 14.61 26.94 -37.83
CA SER A 885 15.68 27.55 -37.03
C SER A 885 16.04 28.99 -37.43
N SER A 886 15.45 29.51 -38.50
CA SER A 886 15.74 30.85 -39.03
C SER A 886 14.60 31.83 -38.76
N ALA A 887 14.92 33.12 -38.68
CA ALA A 887 13.94 34.20 -38.63
C ALA A 887 14.37 35.34 -39.57
N ARG A 888 13.42 35.95 -40.25
CA ARG A 888 13.63 37.12 -41.12
C ARG A 888 12.89 38.31 -40.52
N ALA A 889 13.62 39.35 -40.15
CA ALA A 889 13.04 40.58 -39.62
C ALA A 889 13.09 41.68 -40.67
N GLU A 890 11.93 42.26 -41.01
CA GLU A 890 11.80 43.34 -42.00
C GLU A 890 11.06 44.52 -41.40
N GLY A 891 11.46 45.73 -41.75
CA GLY A 891 10.80 46.91 -41.22
C GLY A 891 11.54 48.19 -41.54
N ALA A 892 11.26 49.21 -40.76
CA ALA A 892 11.86 50.51 -40.90
C ALA A 892 12.12 51.16 -39.53
N VAL A 893 13.25 51.87 -39.43
CA VAL A 893 13.63 52.70 -38.29
C VAL A 893 13.63 54.16 -38.73
N THR A 894 12.84 54.99 -38.07
CA THR A 894 12.76 56.43 -38.35
C THR A 894 13.55 57.19 -37.30
N PHE A 895 14.47 58.04 -37.75
CA PHE A 895 15.29 58.92 -36.93
C PHE A 895 14.74 60.34 -36.98
N ASP A 896 14.76 61.02 -35.85
CA ASP A 896 14.34 62.40 -35.69
C ASP A 896 15.36 63.18 -34.86
N GLY A 897 16.18 63.97 -35.57
CA GLY A 897 17.23 64.80 -34.99
C GLY A 897 18.31 64.00 -34.25
N ALA A 898 18.59 62.77 -34.69
CA ALA A 898 19.59 61.94 -34.02
C ALA A 898 21.02 62.46 -34.23
N SER A 899 21.85 62.31 -33.20
CA SER A 899 23.25 62.77 -33.22
C SER A 899 24.14 61.83 -32.42
N LEU A 900 25.40 61.69 -32.85
CA LEU A 900 26.42 60.87 -32.21
C LEU A 900 27.71 61.69 -32.11
N ASP A 901 28.21 61.93 -30.90
CA ASP A 901 29.47 62.61 -30.67
C ASP A 901 30.43 61.71 -29.86
N VAL A 902 31.45 61.20 -30.52
CA VAL A 902 32.52 60.38 -29.92
C VAL A 902 33.73 61.28 -29.71
N ALA A 903 33.74 62.01 -28.59
CA ALA A 903 34.77 63.01 -28.31
C ALA A 903 36.19 62.43 -28.34
N SER A 904 36.39 61.19 -27.85
CA SER A 904 37.68 60.48 -27.85
C SER A 904 38.21 60.18 -29.26
N GLN A 905 37.33 60.10 -30.25
CA GLN A 905 37.69 59.84 -31.65
C GLN A 905 37.63 61.08 -32.55
N ARG A 906 37.22 62.25 -32.01
CA ARG A 906 36.96 63.48 -32.78
C ARG A 906 35.97 63.24 -33.93
N PHE A 907 35.00 62.36 -33.68
CA PHE A 907 33.98 61.98 -34.64
C PHE A 907 32.63 62.50 -34.18
N THR A 908 31.98 63.33 -35.00
CA THR A 908 30.66 63.88 -34.71
C THR A 908 29.76 63.69 -35.93
N VAL A 909 28.57 63.12 -35.72
CA VAL A 909 27.50 63.04 -36.72
C VAL A 909 26.29 63.77 -36.16
N SER A 910 25.73 64.70 -36.91
CA SER A 910 24.60 65.51 -36.44
C SER A 910 23.52 65.68 -37.49
N GLY A 911 22.28 65.90 -37.04
CA GLY A 911 21.14 66.13 -37.91
C GLY A 911 20.72 64.88 -38.70
N ILE A 912 20.77 63.69 -38.08
CA ILE A 912 20.27 62.47 -38.71
C ILE A 912 18.74 62.48 -38.65
N GLY A 913 18.10 62.50 -39.82
CA GLY A 913 16.64 62.50 -39.96
C GLY A 913 16.18 61.71 -41.17
N GLY A 914 15.07 61.00 -41.04
CA GLY A 914 14.51 60.17 -42.12
C GLY A 914 14.38 58.70 -41.73
N THR A 915 14.13 57.83 -42.71
CA THR A 915 13.75 56.43 -42.47
C THR A 915 14.77 55.48 -43.08
N VAL A 916 15.24 54.53 -42.27
CA VAL A 916 16.14 53.45 -42.65
C VAL A 916 15.34 52.14 -42.71
N PRO A 917 15.02 51.63 -43.91
CA PRO A 917 14.45 50.30 -44.05
C PRO A 917 15.52 49.26 -43.71
N PHE A 918 15.13 48.16 -43.08
CA PHE A 918 16.03 47.04 -42.80
C PHE A 918 15.38 45.71 -43.18
N SER A 919 16.22 44.75 -43.55
CA SER A 919 15.89 43.35 -43.75
C SER A 919 17.04 42.55 -43.16
N LEU A 920 16.76 41.74 -42.14
CA LEU A 920 17.75 40.99 -41.35
C LEU A 920 17.42 39.49 -41.43
N LEU A 921 18.42 38.67 -41.72
CA LEU A 921 18.33 37.21 -41.71
C LEU A 921 19.03 36.67 -40.46
N LEU A 922 18.25 36.23 -39.49
CA LEU A 922 18.69 35.69 -38.21
C LEU A 922 18.78 34.15 -38.33
N GLY A 923 19.98 33.62 -38.51
CA GLY A 923 20.26 32.18 -38.63
C GLY A 923 21.69 31.88 -39.08
N PRO A 924 22.13 30.61 -39.07
CA PRO A 924 23.46 30.21 -39.54
C PRO A 924 23.48 30.18 -41.08
N ALA A 925 23.52 31.36 -41.69
CA ALA A 925 23.74 31.54 -43.12
C ALA A 925 24.98 32.42 -43.31
N ALA A 926 25.91 31.98 -44.16
CA ALA A 926 27.08 32.79 -44.51
C ALA A 926 26.62 34.06 -45.25
N PRO A 927 27.25 35.21 -44.99
CA PRO A 927 26.92 36.44 -45.69
C PRO A 927 27.14 36.24 -47.19
N ARG A 928 26.08 36.43 -47.98
CA ARG A 928 26.20 36.38 -49.44
C ARG A 928 26.55 37.77 -49.97
N ARG A 929 27.71 37.86 -50.64
CA ARG A 929 28.08 39.03 -51.44
C ARG A 929 26.99 39.26 -52.48
N THR A 930 26.36 40.43 -52.45
CA THR A 930 25.59 40.88 -53.61
C THR A 930 26.64 41.38 -54.61
N PRO A 931 26.80 40.76 -55.79
CA PRO A 931 27.71 41.30 -56.80
C PRO A 931 27.27 42.73 -57.11
N THR A 932 28.19 43.68 -57.01
CA THR A 932 27.96 45.05 -57.46
C THR A 932 27.53 44.97 -58.92
N ALA A 933 26.44 45.62 -59.28
CA ALA A 933 25.89 45.55 -60.64
C ALA A 933 26.85 46.14 -61.69
N HIS A 934 27.88 46.88 -61.24
CA HIS A 934 28.79 47.65 -62.06
C HIS A 934 30.24 47.47 -61.56
N SER A 935 31.19 47.43 -62.49
CA SER A 935 32.60 47.62 -62.19
C SER A 935 32.85 49.12 -61.96
N PHE A 936 33.61 49.48 -60.95
CA PHE A 936 33.98 50.86 -60.65
C PHE A 936 35.43 51.06 -61.09
N THR A 937 35.69 51.66 -62.25
CA THR A 937 37.06 51.83 -62.77
C THR A 937 37.26 53.22 -63.37
N LYS A 938 38.51 53.60 -63.63
CA LYS A 938 38.83 54.89 -64.27
C LYS A 938 38.24 55.00 -65.68
N GLU A 939 38.20 53.90 -66.42
CA GLU A 939 37.73 53.85 -67.82
C GLU A 939 36.23 54.14 -67.96
N ASN A 940 35.41 53.79 -66.97
CA ASN A 940 33.95 53.97 -67.02
C ASN A 940 33.43 55.10 -66.13
N TYR A 941 34.32 55.92 -65.57
CA TYR A 941 33.98 57.03 -64.69
C TYR A 941 32.94 58.01 -65.27
N PRO A 942 33.03 58.48 -66.55
CA PRO A 942 32.05 59.43 -67.09
C PRO A 942 30.62 58.86 -67.13
N ASP A 943 30.48 57.58 -67.50
CA ASP A 943 29.20 56.87 -67.57
C ASP A 943 28.60 56.67 -66.18
N LEU A 944 29.43 56.31 -65.20
CA LEU A 944 29.01 56.17 -63.80
C LEU A 944 28.55 57.53 -63.23
N LEU A 945 29.28 58.61 -63.52
CA LEU A 945 28.96 59.96 -63.08
C LEU A 945 27.61 60.44 -63.61
N GLU A 946 27.31 60.24 -64.90
CA GLU A 946 26.01 60.64 -65.48
C GLU A 946 24.84 59.86 -64.85
N ARG A 947 25.03 58.55 -64.62
CA ARG A 947 24.00 57.71 -64.00
C ARG A 947 23.74 58.08 -62.55
N MET A 948 24.79 58.26 -61.74
CA MET A 948 24.66 58.54 -60.30
C MET A 948 24.15 59.96 -60.01
N ARG A 949 24.28 60.88 -60.97
CA ARG A 949 23.63 62.21 -60.92
C ARG A 949 22.11 62.15 -61.09
N LYS A 950 21.52 61.10 -61.69
CA LYS A 950 20.06 60.96 -61.83
C LYS A 950 19.42 60.61 -60.48
N ALA A 951 18.31 61.27 -60.15
CA ALA A 951 17.60 61.01 -58.89
C ALA A 951 16.99 59.59 -58.92
N PRO A 952 17.09 58.82 -57.83
CA PRO A 952 16.52 57.47 -57.79
C PRO A 952 14.99 57.52 -57.82
N SER A 953 14.37 56.52 -58.46
CA SER A 953 12.91 56.44 -58.67
C SER A 953 12.14 55.79 -57.51
N GLY A 954 12.82 55.35 -56.44
CA GLY A 954 12.20 54.74 -55.26
C GLY A 954 13.18 54.49 -54.13
N GLY A 955 12.65 54.18 -52.95
CA GLY A 955 13.42 54.00 -51.70
C GLY A 955 13.09 55.05 -50.65
N GLU A 956 13.40 54.75 -49.40
CA GLU A 956 13.28 55.68 -48.27
C GLU A 956 14.50 56.59 -48.21
N SER A 957 14.34 57.85 -47.79
CA SER A 957 15.45 58.80 -47.67
C SER A 957 15.92 58.94 -46.22
N LEU A 958 17.24 58.92 -46.03
CA LEU A 958 17.92 59.31 -44.79
C LEU A 958 18.83 60.51 -45.09
N THR A 959 18.63 61.60 -44.36
CA THR A 959 19.47 62.80 -44.42
C THR A 959 20.35 62.85 -43.18
N ILE A 960 21.63 63.16 -43.38
CA ILE A 960 22.60 63.43 -42.33
C ILE A 960 23.10 64.85 -42.55
N GLY A 961 22.82 65.75 -41.60
CA GLY A 961 23.16 67.17 -41.73
C GLY A 961 24.66 67.42 -41.86
N SER A 962 25.48 66.79 -41.01
CA SER A 962 26.95 66.82 -41.15
C SER A 962 27.62 65.59 -40.54
N VAL A 963 28.73 65.18 -41.16
CA VAL A 963 29.64 64.14 -40.64
C VAL A 963 31.03 64.73 -40.54
N ARG A 964 31.59 64.79 -39.34
CA ARG A 964 32.90 65.37 -39.08
C ARG A 964 33.84 64.34 -38.45
N PHE A 965 35.02 64.19 -39.02
CA PHE A 965 36.13 63.38 -38.49
C PHE A 965 37.42 64.21 -38.45
N GLY A 966 37.78 64.70 -37.27
CA GLY A 966 38.89 65.66 -37.14
C GLY A 966 38.60 66.96 -37.90
N SER A 967 39.44 67.29 -38.88
CA SER A 967 39.24 68.43 -39.79
C SER A 967 38.42 68.08 -41.05
N LEU A 968 38.15 66.80 -41.31
CA LEU A 968 37.32 66.39 -42.45
C LEU A 968 35.85 66.60 -42.12
N GLU A 969 35.15 67.34 -42.96
CA GLU A 969 33.71 67.60 -42.81
C GLU A 969 32.99 67.32 -44.13
N LEU A 970 32.09 66.35 -44.08
CA LEU A 970 31.09 66.14 -45.12
C LEU A 970 29.92 67.08 -44.86
N GLY A 971 29.46 67.75 -45.91
CA GLY A 971 28.21 68.51 -45.86
C GLY A 971 26.99 67.61 -45.76
N GLU A 972 25.83 68.17 -46.10
CA GLU A 972 24.58 67.41 -46.08
C GLU A 972 24.70 66.15 -46.95
N THR A 973 24.44 65.00 -46.32
CA THR A 973 24.55 63.69 -46.93
C THR A 973 23.16 63.08 -47.05
N VAL A 974 22.72 62.82 -48.28
CA VAL A 974 21.41 62.21 -48.57
C VAL A 974 21.63 60.79 -49.06
N LEU A 975 20.98 59.83 -48.40
CA LEU A 975 21.02 58.41 -48.71
C LEU A 975 19.62 57.95 -49.11
N HIS A 976 19.50 57.30 -50.27
CA HIS A 976 18.29 56.59 -50.67
C HIS A 976 18.48 55.08 -50.45
N LEU A 977 17.59 54.51 -49.65
CA LEU A 977 17.75 53.18 -49.07
C LEU A 977 16.62 52.24 -49.49
N ARG A 978 16.97 50.97 -49.72
CA ARG A 978 16.04 49.86 -49.96
C ARG A 978 16.48 48.66 -49.14
N ALA A 979 15.55 47.89 -48.58
CA ALA A 979 15.91 46.65 -47.89
C ALA A 979 15.08 45.47 -48.39
N ALA A 980 15.75 44.36 -48.69
CA ALA A 980 15.12 43.10 -49.08
C ALA A 980 16.09 41.92 -48.86
N GLN A 981 15.54 40.73 -48.61
CA GLN A 981 16.29 39.47 -48.56
C GLN A 981 17.53 39.48 -47.63
N GLY A 982 17.47 40.19 -46.50
CA GLY A 982 18.58 40.26 -45.54
C GLY A 982 19.68 41.26 -45.90
N VAL A 983 19.43 42.17 -46.85
CA VAL A 983 20.37 43.22 -47.28
C VAL A 983 19.66 44.57 -47.25
N THR A 984 20.35 45.58 -46.72
CA THR A 984 19.97 47.00 -46.82
C THR A 984 20.90 47.67 -47.82
N GLU A 985 20.37 48.07 -48.95
CA GLU A 985 21.10 48.66 -50.08
C GLU A 985 20.99 50.19 -50.04
N VAL A 986 22.13 50.84 -50.21
CA VAL A 986 22.24 52.27 -50.51
C VAL A 986 22.21 52.43 -52.02
N VAL A 987 21.03 52.74 -52.55
CA VAL A 987 20.77 52.90 -53.99
C VAL A 987 21.40 54.18 -54.53
N SER A 988 21.49 55.21 -53.69
CA SER A 988 22.19 56.45 -54.01
C SER A 988 22.68 57.09 -52.73
N LEU A 989 23.95 57.46 -52.70
CA LEU A 989 24.58 58.33 -51.72
C LEU A 989 24.96 59.61 -52.42
N ARG A 990 24.62 60.75 -51.83
CA ARG A 990 25.04 62.07 -52.29
C ARG A 990 25.55 62.87 -51.10
N SER A 991 26.76 63.37 -51.20
CA SER A 991 27.35 64.25 -50.19
C SER A 991 28.21 65.31 -50.88
N SER A 992 28.67 66.28 -50.10
CA SER A 992 29.63 67.29 -50.54
C SER A 992 30.86 67.25 -49.66
N LEU A 993 32.03 67.40 -50.28
CA LEU A 993 33.32 67.44 -49.59
C LEU A 993 34.23 68.44 -50.31
N TYR A 994 34.62 69.51 -49.62
CA TYR A 994 35.54 70.54 -50.13
C TYR A 994 35.20 71.05 -51.54
N GLU A 995 33.99 71.59 -51.71
CA GLU A 995 33.41 72.06 -52.99
C GLU A 995 33.10 70.96 -54.03
N GLY A 996 33.60 69.74 -53.83
CA GLY A 996 33.31 68.58 -54.67
C GLY A 996 32.05 67.82 -54.25
N ALA A 997 31.62 66.90 -55.12
CA ALA A 997 30.52 65.98 -54.90
C ALA A 997 31.03 64.56 -54.66
N LEU A 998 30.46 63.88 -53.66
CA LEU A 998 30.63 62.46 -53.45
C LEU A 998 29.34 61.75 -53.84
N LEU A 999 29.43 60.84 -54.80
CA LEU A 999 28.28 60.07 -55.28
C LEU A 999 28.57 58.59 -55.07
N GLY A 1000 27.69 57.86 -54.40
CA GLY A 1000 27.97 56.47 -54.03
C GLY A 1000 26.79 55.51 -54.17
N THR A 1001 27.12 54.22 -54.14
CA THR A 1001 26.19 53.12 -53.85
C THR A 1001 26.83 52.21 -52.82
N GLY A 1002 26.03 51.37 -52.16
CA GLY A 1002 26.57 50.47 -51.16
C GLY A 1002 25.54 49.52 -50.60
N PHE A 1003 25.94 48.74 -49.61
CA PHE A 1003 25.05 47.86 -48.89
C PHE A 1003 25.55 47.55 -47.49
N VAL A 1004 24.63 47.14 -46.64
CA VAL A 1004 24.86 46.57 -45.32
C VAL A 1004 24.04 45.30 -45.20
N ALA A 1005 24.68 44.19 -44.86
CA ALA A 1005 24.05 42.89 -44.65
C ALA A 1005 24.45 42.33 -43.27
N VAL A 1006 23.48 41.75 -42.56
CA VAL A 1006 23.68 41.12 -41.25
C VAL A 1006 23.27 39.66 -41.37
N GLN A 1007 24.25 38.78 -41.62
CA GLN A 1007 24.06 37.35 -41.92
C GLN A 1007 25.21 36.55 -41.29
N GLY A 1008 25.08 36.14 -40.02
CA GLY A 1008 26.17 35.48 -39.28
C GLY A 1008 27.37 36.38 -38.93
N GLY A 1009 27.36 37.63 -39.38
CA GLY A 1009 28.34 38.70 -39.18
C GLY A 1009 27.89 39.98 -39.91
N LEU A 1010 28.55 41.11 -39.66
CA LEU A 1010 28.29 42.37 -40.36
C LEU A 1010 29.13 42.43 -41.65
N ALA A 1011 28.48 42.40 -42.80
CA ALA A 1011 29.11 42.64 -44.10
C ALA A 1011 28.64 43.99 -44.65
N TYR A 1012 29.56 44.79 -45.16
CA TYR A 1012 29.24 46.10 -45.72
C TYR A 1012 30.13 46.42 -46.90
N GLY A 1013 29.59 47.17 -47.85
CA GLY A 1013 30.32 47.63 -49.03
C GLY A 1013 29.88 49.02 -49.43
N ALA A 1014 30.81 49.82 -49.94
CA ALA A 1014 30.56 51.16 -50.47
C ALA A 1014 31.45 51.41 -51.67
N ASP A 1015 30.83 51.81 -52.78
CA ASP A 1015 31.49 52.30 -53.98
C ASP A 1015 31.15 53.79 -54.12
N ILE A 1016 32.18 54.64 -54.21
CA ILE A 1016 32.08 56.09 -54.13
C ILE A 1016 32.86 56.70 -55.31
N LEU A 1017 32.19 57.57 -56.06
CA LEU A 1017 32.80 58.50 -56.99
C LEU A 1017 33.11 59.81 -56.26
N VAL A 1018 34.35 60.25 -56.40
CA VAL A 1018 34.79 61.59 -56.04
C VAL A 1018 34.77 62.43 -57.31
N ASN A 1019 34.05 63.55 -57.31
CA ASN A 1019 33.98 64.44 -58.46
C ASN A 1019 34.22 65.89 -58.04
N ASP A 1020 35.20 66.53 -58.67
CA ASP A 1020 35.51 67.96 -58.56
C ASP A 1020 35.93 68.44 -57.16
N LEU A 1021 36.56 67.56 -56.37
CA LEU A 1021 37.03 67.87 -55.02
C LEU A 1021 38.21 68.86 -55.08
N SER A 1022 38.15 69.95 -54.31
CA SER A 1022 39.24 70.94 -54.26
C SER A 1022 40.37 70.47 -53.34
N LEU A 1023 41.54 70.19 -53.91
CA LEU A 1023 42.74 69.83 -53.16
C LEU A 1023 43.25 71.00 -52.30
N ARG A 1024 43.11 72.24 -52.79
CA ARG A 1024 43.42 73.45 -52.02
C ARG A 1024 42.58 73.52 -50.75
N ARG A 1025 41.26 73.33 -50.85
CA ARG A 1025 40.35 73.35 -49.69
C ARG A 1025 40.63 72.20 -48.73
N LEU A 1026 40.94 71.01 -49.25
CA LEU A 1026 41.38 69.86 -48.45
C LEU A 1026 42.65 70.21 -47.67
N CYS A 1027 43.68 70.77 -48.32
CA CYS A 1027 44.92 71.20 -47.68
C CYS A 1027 44.68 72.31 -46.66
N ASP A 1028 43.82 73.28 -46.96
CA ASP A 1028 43.48 74.39 -46.05
C ASP A 1028 42.80 73.93 -44.76
N ALA A 1029 42.09 72.80 -44.77
CA ALA A 1029 41.46 72.21 -43.60
C ALA A 1029 42.48 71.65 -42.58
N PHE A 1030 43.72 71.38 -43.01
CA PHE A 1030 44.79 70.84 -42.17
C PHE A 1030 45.92 71.86 -41.99
N PRO A 1031 46.04 72.52 -40.81
CA PRO A 1031 46.98 73.63 -40.60
C PRO A 1031 48.46 73.36 -40.97
N LYS A 1032 48.93 72.10 -40.85
CA LYS A 1032 50.32 71.72 -41.14
C LYS A 1032 50.64 71.56 -42.63
N ILE A 1033 49.62 71.39 -43.47
CA ILE A 1033 49.73 71.18 -44.91
C ILE A 1033 48.94 72.24 -45.69
N LYS A 1034 48.56 73.34 -45.02
CA LYS A 1034 47.84 74.45 -45.63
C LYS A 1034 48.61 74.98 -46.84
N GLY A 1035 47.92 75.09 -47.98
CA GLY A 1035 48.50 75.53 -49.24
C GLY A 1035 49.42 74.53 -49.95
N TYR A 1036 49.56 73.28 -49.48
CA TYR A 1036 50.61 72.38 -49.98
C TYR A 1036 50.44 71.95 -51.43
N ALA A 1037 49.19 71.72 -51.82
CA ALA A 1037 48.82 71.34 -53.16
C ALA A 1037 47.47 71.98 -53.52
N SER A 1038 47.27 72.23 -54.80
CA SER A 1038 45.99 72.64 -55.39
C SER A 1038 45.75 71.87 -56.68
N GLY A 1039 44.48 71.65 -57.02
CA GLY A 1039 44.01 70.90 -58.17
C GLY A 1039 42.61 70.33 -57.90
N ARG A 1040 41.86 69.95 -58.95
CA ARG A 1040 40.57 69.27 -58.78
C ARG A 1040 40.79 67.77 -58.84
N ILE A 1041 40.30 67.03 -57.84
CA ILE A 1041 40.42 65.58 -57.76
C ILE A 1041 39.11 64.94 -58.20
N ASP A 1042 39.23 64.06 -59.18
CA ASP A 1042 38.20 63.08 -59.54
C ASP A 1042 38.72 61.68 -59.19
N GLY A 1043 37.82 60.73 -58.99
CA GLY A 1043 38.24 59.37 -58.74
C GLY A 1043 37.16 58.42 -58.28
N VAL A 1044 37.61 57.20 -58.00
CA VAL A 1044 36.80 56.07 -57.63
C VAL A 1044 37.37 55.41 -56.39
N VAL A 1045 36.51 55.12 -55.42
CA VAL A 1045 36.87 54.45 -54.17
C VAL A 1045 35.88 53.31 -53.96
N SER A 1046 36.39 52.09 -53.78
CA SER A 1046 35.59 50.92 -53.43
C SER A 1046 36.10 50.33 -52.14
N LEU A 1047 35.20 50.08 -51.20
CA LEU A 1047 35.49 49.54 -49.88
C LEU A 1047 34.51 48.44 -49.54
N TYR A 1048 35.03 47.33 -49.00
CA TYR A 1048 34.27 46.19 -48.52
C TYR A 1048 34.80 45.72 -47.17
N GLY A 1049 33.95 45.17 -46.32
CA GLY A 1049 34.37 44.58 -45.05
C GLY A 1049 33.44 43.49 -44.52
N GLU A 1050 34.03 42.53 -43.81
CA GLU A 1050 33.34 41.40 -43.16
C GLU A 1050 33.70 41.32 -41.66
N GLY A 1051 33.06 42.15 -40.84
CA GLY A 1051 32.96 41.97 -39.37
C GLY A 1051 34.25 42.07 -38.53
N GLN A 1052 35.45 42.12 -39.11
CA GLN A 1052 36.73 42.16 -38.38
C GLN A 1052 37.30 43.58 -38.17
N GLY A 1053 36.47 44.62 -38.22
CA GLY A 1053 36.91 46.01 -38.09
C GLY A 1053 37.82 46.44 -39.24
N VAL A 1054 38.79 47.33 -38.96
CA VAL A 1054 39.71 47.87 -39.97
C VAL A 1054 40.55 46.78 -40.63
N ALA A 1055 40.91 45.73 -39.89
CA ALA A 1055 41.68 44.60 -40.40
C ALA A 1055 40.91 43.75 -41.44
N GLY A 1056 39.58 43.74 -41.38
CA GLY A 1056 38.71 43.04 -42.32
C GLY A 1056 38.32 43.84 -43.56
N LEU A 1057 38.86 45.06 -43.72
CA LEU A 1057 38.57 45.91 -44.87
C LEU A 1057 39.41 45.50 -46.08
N VAL A 1058 38.75 45.39 -47.23
CA VAL A 1058 39.35 45.16 -48.54
C VAL A 1058 38.80 46.20 -49.53
N GLY A 1059 39.63 46.73 -50.41
CA GLY A 1059 39.16 47.74 -51.35
C GLY A 1059 40.24 48.30 -52.24
N PHE A 1060 39.89 49.30 -53.03
CA PHE A 1060 40.84 50.08 -53.82
C PHE A 1060 40.40 51.53 -53.94
N THR A 1061 41.34 52.38 -54.29
CA THR A 1061 41.11 53.78 -54.63
C THR A 1061 41.95 54.13 -55.84
N ASP A 1062 41.36 54.85 -56.79
CA ASP A 1062 42.01 55.43 -57.96
C ASP A 1062 41.57 56.90 -58.05
N LEU A 1063 42.48 57.81 -57.73
CA LEU A 1063 42.24 59.25 -57.72
C LEU A 1063 43.19 59.92 -58.71
N TRP A 1064 42.69 60.88 -59.49
CA TRP A 1064 43.51 61.69 -60.38
C TRP A 1064 43.14 63.17 -60.27
N ALA A 1065 44.17 64.00 -60.35
CA ALA A 1065 44.03 65.44 -60.36
C ALA A 1065 43.89 65.96 -61.79
N ARG A 1066 43.07 67.00 -61.97
CA ARG A 1066 42.93 67.76 -63.20
C ARG A 1066 42.90 69.26 -62.92
N GLU A 1067 43.27 70.03 -63.92
CA GLU A 1067 43.17 71.48 -63.89
C GLU A 1067 41.72 71.91 -64.13
N SER A 1068 41.30 73.02 -63.53
CA SER A 1068 40.00 73.62 -63.77
C SER A 1068 40.11 75.14 -63.87
N ARG A 1069 39.06 75.79 -64.40
CA ARG A 1069 38.98 77.26 -64.44
C ARG A 1069 39.02 77.91 -63.05
N GLN A 1070 38.74 77.15 -61.99
CA GLN A 1070 38.64 77.65 -60.62
C GLN A 1070 39.88 77.30 -59.77
N GLU A 1071 40.70 76.35 -60.20
CA GLU A 1071 41.84 75.84 -59.43
C GLU A 1071 42.90 75.24 -60.35
N GLN A 1072 44.12 75.79 -60.27
CA GLN A 1072 45.29 75.32 -61.00
C GLN A 1072 45.97 74.16 -60.27
N MET A 1073 46.63 73.28 -61.02
CA MET A 1073 47.43 72.16 -60.48
C MET A 1073 48.80 72.66 -60.04
N LEU A 1074 48.96 72.99 -58.76
CA LEU A 1074 50.20 73.51 -58.19
C LEU A 1074 50.63 72.73 -56.95
N LEU A 1075 51.94 72.55 -56.79
CA LEU A 1075 52.58 72.14 -55.53
C LEU A 1075 53.35 73.32 -54.95
N SER A 1076 53.11 73.62 -53.69
CA SER A 1076 53.79 74.73 -53.01
C SER A 1076 55.29 74.49 -52.90
N LYS A 1077 56.06 75.58 -52.90
CA LYS A 1077 57.47 75.55 -52.51
C LYS A 1077 57.68 74.96 -51.11
N GLU A 1078 56.78 75.21 -50.16
CA GLU A 1078 56.91 74.71 -48.79
C GLU A 1078 56.82 73.18 -48.72
N PHE A 1079 55.93 72.57 -49.52
CA PHE A 1079 55.81 71.13 -49.62
C PHE A 1079 57.07 70.50 -50.23
N LEU A 1080 57.56 71.05 -51.35
CA LEU A 1080 58.75 70.55 -52.04
C LEU A 1080 60.01 70.67 -51.17
N GLN A 1081 60.16 71.76 -50.40
CA GLN A 1081 61.26 71.93 -49.45
C GLN A 1081 61.19 71.02 -48.22
N ARG A 1082 59.99 70.53 -47.85
CA ARG A 1082 59.83 69.52 -46.80
C ARG A 1082 60.17 68.12 -47.32
N LEU A 1083 59.78 67.79 -48.54
CA LEU A 1083 60.00 66.48 -49.14
C LEU A 1083 61.48 66.23 -49.50
N ALA A 1084 62.21 67.27 -49.91
CA ALA A 1084 63.62 67.18 -50.34
C ALA A 1084 64.65 67.02 -49.19
N GLY A 1085 64.22 67.02 -47.92
CA GLY A 1085 65.09 66.86 -46.75
C GLY A 1085 66.12 67.98 -46.54
N LYS A 1086 66.91 67.91 -45.44
CA LYS A 1086 67.87 68.98 -45.05
C LYS A 1086 68.95 69.29 -46.11
N LYS A 1087 69.25 68.37 -47.03
CA LYS A 1087 70.36 68.48 -48.00
C LYS A 1087 70.01 69.23 -49.30
N LEU A 1088 68.73 69.47 -49.61
CA LEU A 1088 68.28 70.10 -50.86
C LEU A 1088 67.44 71.37 -50.64
N ARG A 1089 67.32 71.85 -49.38
CA ARG A 1089 66.59 73.08 -49.06
C ARG A 1089 67.32 74.32 -49.60
N GLY A 1090 66.68 75.03 -50.53
CA GLY A 1090 67.01 76.41 -50.91
C GLY A 1090 67.55 76.63 -52.33
N PHE A 1091 68.03 75.60 -53.03
CA PHE A 1091 68.60 75.78 -54.37
C PHE A 1091 67.63 75.45 -55.53
N PHE A 1092 66.81 74.40 -55.42
CA PHE A 1092 65.96 73.92 -56.53
C PHE A 1092 64.47 74.33 -56.45
N PHE A 1093 63.97 74.75 -55.27
CA PHE A 1093 62.53 74.97 -55.02
C PHE A 1093 62.25 76.36 -54.42
N ARG A 1094 62.30 77.42 -55.24
CA ARG A 1094 62.06 78.83 -54.82
C ARG A 1094 60.60 79.30 -54.99
N ASP A 1095 59.91 78.78 -56.01
CA ASP A 1095 58.54 79.11 -56.36
C ASP A 1095 57.66 77.85 -56.37
N ASP A 1096 56.34 78.05 -56.35
CA ASP A 1096 55.37 76.97 -56.53
C ASP A 1096 55.52 76.36 -57.92
N ARG A 1097 55.30 75.06 -58.04
CA ARG A 1097 55.49 74.31 -59.29
C ARG A 1097 54.17 73.77 -59.80
N SER A 1098 53.89 73.98 -61.08
CA SER A 1098 52.83 73.27 -61.78
C SER A 1098 53.13 71.78 -61.84
N TYR A 1099 52.09 70.96 -61.85
CA TYR A 1099 52.17 69.53 -62.16
C TYR A 1099 51.12 69.18 -63.21
N ASP A 1100 51.47 68.31 -64.16
CA ASP A 1100 50.59 67.90 -65.26
C ASP A 1100 49.95 66.53 -65.01
N THR A 1101 50.59 65.71 -64.18
CA THR A 1101 50.14 64.36 -63.80
C THR A 1101 50.06 64.28 -62.29
N GLY A 1102 48.91 63.89 -61.75
CA GLY A 1102 48.73 63.70 -60.31
C GLY A 1102 47.80 62.52 -60.06
N GLU A 1103 48.35 61.32 -59.93
CA GLU A 1103 47.58 60.08 -59.81
C GLU A 1103 47.93 59.31 -58.54
N VAL A 1104 46.91 58.78 -57.87
CA VAL A 1104 47.02 57.97 -56.66
C VAL A 1104 46.16 56.73 -56.81
N SER A 1105 46.81 55.58 -56.92
CA SER A 1105 46.18 54.26 -56.92
C SER A 1105 46.69 53.45 -55.73
N ALA A 1106 45.77 52.90 -54.96
CA ALA A 1106 46.10 52.04 -53.83
C ALA A 1106 45.04 50.97 -53.60
N TYR A 1107 45.44 49.81 -53.11
CA TYR A 1107 44.54 48.78 -52.62
C TYR A 1107 44.62 48.69 -51.09
N LEU A 1108 43.52 48.32 -50.46
CA LEU A 1108 43.41 48.08 -49.04
C LEU A 1108 43.26 46.58 -48.81
N GLU A 1109 44.14 45.99 -48.00
CA GLU A 1109 44.04 44.59 -47.60
C GLU A 1109 44.62 44.39 -46.19
N GLY A 1110 43.87 43.69 -45.33
CA GLY A 1110 44.31 43.38 -43.97
C GLY A 1110 44.47 44.61 -43.06
N GLY A 1111 43.78 45.72 -43.35
CA GLY A 1111 43.92 46.99 -42.63
C GLY A 1111 45.09 47.87 -43.05
N TYR A 1112 45.72 47.56 -44.17
CA TYR A 1112 46.82 48.35 -44.70
C TYR A 1112 46.54 48.83 -46.12
N LEU A 1113 46.80 50.11 -46.35
CA LEU A 1113 46.73 50.75 -47.65
C LEU A 1113 48.09 50.59 -48.35
N THR A 1114 48.11 49.87 -49.47
CA THR A 1114 49.30 49.66 -50.29
C THR A 1114 49.19 50.44 -51.59
N PHE A 1115 50.10 51.39 -51.81
CA PHE A 1115 50.08 52.22 -53.01
C PHE A 1115 50.69 51.48 -54.19
N THR A 1116 49.91 51.30 -55.26
CA THR A 1116 50.38 50.77 -56.55
C THR A 1116 50.91 51.88 -57.43
N THR A 1117 50.33 53.08 -57.33
CA THR A 1117 50.78 54.27 -58.06
C THR A 1117 50.61 55.48 -57.16
N LEU A 1118 51.68 56.27 -57.01
CA LEU A 1118 51.60 57.65 -56.56
C LEU A 1118 52.56 58.39 -57.48
N ASP A 1119 52.03 59.14 -58.43
CA ASP A 1119 52.81 59.90 -59.41
C ASP A 1119 52.32 61.35 -59.40
N VAL A 1120 53.18 62.25 -58.93
CA VAL A 1120 53.00 63.68 -59.12
C VAL A 1120 54.20 64.18 -59.93
N SER A 1121 53.98 64.40 -61.22
CA SER A 1121 55.02 64.80 -62.14
C SER A 1121 54.64 66.02 -62.97
N HIS A 1122 55.66 66.67 -63.51
CA HIS A 1122 55.57 67.77 -64.45
C HIS A 1122 56.59 67.52 -65.55
N THR A 1123 56.16 67.65 -66.80
CA THR A 1123 57.03 67.61 -67.96
C THR A 1123 57.10 69.01 -68.57
N ASN A 1124 58.29 69.59 -68.61
CA ASN A 1124 58.45 70.92 -69.19
C ASN A 1124 58.32 70.91 -70.73
N PHE A 1125 58.27 72.11 -71.34
CA PHE A 1125 58.13 72.28 -72.80
C PHE A 1125 59.23 71.57 -73.63
N LEU A 1126 60.38 71.22 -73.02
CA LEU A 1126 61.47 70.48 -73.65
C LEU A 1126 61.34 68.96 -73.53
N GLY A 1127 60.24 68.45 -72.98
CA GLY A 1127 60.00 67.02 -72.77
C GLY A 1127 60.78 66.41 -71.60
N VAL A 1128 61.41 67.24 -70.75
CA VAL A 1128 62.19 66.80 -69.59
C VAL A 1128 61.32 66.86 -68.34
N ARG A 1129 61.30 65.78 -67.56
CA ARG A 1129 60.66 65.75 -66.24
C ARG A 1129 61.44 66.61 -65.25
N ASP A 1130 60.90 67.77 -64.89
CA ASP A 1130 61.49 68.69 -63.92
C ASP A 1130 60.84 68.61 -62.53
N LEU A 1131 59.74 67.85 -62.41
CA LEU A 1131 59.15 67.40 -61.16
C LEU A 1131 58.76 65.93 -61.32
N SER A 1132 59.18 65.07 -60.39
CA SER A 1132 58.78 63.66 -60.35
C SER A 1132 58.79 63.18 -58.91
N VAL A 1133 57.63 63.21 -58.27
CA VAL A 1133 57.41 62.62 -56.96
C VAL A 1133 56.70 61.29 -57.17
N SER A 1134 57.47 60.20 -57.05
CA SER A 1134 56.95 58.84 -57.08
C SER A 1134 57.40 58.05 -55.86
N VAL A 1135 56.73 56.94 -55.56
CA VAL A 1135 57.01 56.15 -54.36
C VAL A 1135 57.51 54.76 -54.77
N ALA A 1136 58.52 54.25 -54.05
CA ALA A 1136 59.22 53.01 -54.39
C ALA A 1136 58.34 51.76 -54.14
N PRO A 1137 58.08 50.89 -55.14
CA PRO A 1137 57.03 49.86 -55.08
C PRO A 1137 57.04 48.87 -53.89
N ILE A 1138 58.18 48.67 -53.22
CA ILE A 1138 58.39 47.55 -52.28
C ILE A 1138 58.13 47.97 -50.80
N GLN A 1139 58.09 49.26 -50.46
CA GLN A 1139 57.97 49.75 -49.08
C GLN A 1139 56.69 50.57 -48.79
N ASN A 1140 55.72 50.60 -49.72
CA ASN A 1140 54.64 51.60 -49.71
C ASN A 1140 53.35 51.13 -49.04
N ARG A 1141 53.44 50.77 -47.76
CA ARG A 1141 52.29 50.29 -46.99
C ARG A 1141 52.06 51.19 -45.79
N ILE A 1142 50.86 51.79 -45.69
CA ILE A 1142 50.45 52.58 -44.53
C ILE A 1142 49.34 51.83 -43.80
N ALA A 1143 49.53 51.56 -42.51
CA ALA A 1143 48.46 51.03 -41.69
C ALA A 1143 47.32 52.05 -41.61
N LEU A 1144 46.09 51.65 -41.93
CA LEU A 1144 44.94 52.56 -41.98
C LEU A 1144 44.65 53.17 -40.59
N GLU A 1145 44.93 52.42 -39.51
CA GLU A 1145 44.88 52.92 -38.14
C GLU A 1145 45.89 54.05 -37.87
N HIS A 1146 47.10 53.97 -38.44
CA HIS A 1146 48.11 55.03 -38.33
C HIS A 1146 47.66 56.29 -39.09
N LEU A 1147 47.06 56.13 -40.28
CA LEU A 1147 46.49 57.25 -41.04
C LEU A 1147 45.38 57.96 -40.26
N PHE A 1148 44.42 57.21 -39.71
CA PHE A 1148 43.38 57.77 -38.84
C PHE A 1148 43.96 58.39 -37.55
N GLY A 1149 45.01 57.79 -36.98
CA GLY A 1149 45.77 58.37 -35.87
C GLY A 1149 46.35 59.74 -36.20
N ALA A 1150 47.04 59.85 -37.34
CA ALA A 1150 47.65 61.08 -37.81
C ALA A 1150 46.62 62.19 -38.08
N ILE A 1151 45.47 61.85 -38.69
CA ILE A 1151 44.36 62.79 -38.92
C ILE A 1151 43.81 63.33 -37.58
N ARG A 1152 43.60 62.45 -36.60
CA ARG A 1152 43.13 62.84 -35.25
C ARG A 1152 44.14 63.73 -34.53
N GLU A 1153 45.42 63.39 -34.58
CA GLU A 1153 46.50 64.15 -33.94
C GLU A 1153 46.67 65.54 -34.58
N ALA A 1154 46.57 65.62 -35.92
CA ALA A 1154 46.61 66.87 -36.65
C ALA A 1154 45.44 67.81 -36.27
N ALA A 1155 44.24 67.25 -36.07
CA ALA A 1155 43.08 68.00 -35.62
C ALA A 1155 43.19 68.47 -34.16
N ALA A 1156 43.77 67.67 -33.26
CA ALA A 1156 43.89 68.00 -31.84
C ALA A 1156 44.84 69.19 -31.55
N ARG A 1157 45.93 69.33 -32.33
CA ARG A 1157 46.91 70.42 -32.17
C ARG A 1157 46.52 71.72 -32.87
N GLY A 1158 45.47 71.72 -33.70
CA GLY A 1158 45.00 72.87 -34.48
C GLY A 1158 44.01 73.79 -33.77
N LYS A 1159 43.55 73.45 -32.56
CA LYS A 1159 42.66 74.32 -31.78
C LYS A 1159 43.51 75.36 -31.03
N ALA A 1160 43.54 76.58 -31.55
CA ALA A 1160 44.20 77.73 -30.92
C ALA A 1160 43.76 77.86 -29.45
N VAL A 1161 44.76 77.77 -28.57
CA VAL A 1161 44.68 78.16 -27.17
C VAL A 1161 44.35 79.64 -27.13
N ARG A 1162 43.27 80.02 -26.40
CA ARG A 1162 43.01 81.41 -26.02
C ARG A 1162 44.23 81.95 -25.29
N ALA A 1163 44.66 83.14 -25.70
CA ALA A 1163 45.81 83.85 -25.14
C ALA A 1163 45.76 83.89 -23.61
N ASP A 1164 46.73 83.22 -22.98
CA ASP A 1164 47.57 83.70 -21.87
C ASP A 1164 48.33 82.51 -21.29
N GLU A 1165 49.46 82.15 -21.92
CA GLU A 1165 50.67 81.55 -21.29
C GLU A 1165 51.73 81.26 -22.38
N PRO A 1166 53.03 81.45 -22.11
CA PRO A 1166 54.08 81.34 -23.12
C PRO A 1166 54.36 79.87 -23.48
N PRO A 1167 54.78 79.56 -24.73
CA PRO A 1167 54.95 78.18 -25.18
C PRO A 1167 56.21 77.56 -24.58
N ALA A 1168 56.06 76.40 -23.92
CA ALA A 1168 57.18 75.54 -23.59
C ALA A 1168 57.74 74.91 -24.88
N GLU A 1169 59.04 75.10 -25.08
CA GLU A 1169 59.83 74.56 -26.18
C GLU A 1169 59.90 73.03 -26.06
N ALA A 1170 59.12 72.32 -26.90
CA ALA A 1170 59.18 70.87 -27.02
C ALA A 1170 59.92 70.49 -28.32
N ALA A 1171 61.00 69.73 -28.16
CA ALA A 1171 61.88 69.25 -29.22
C ALA A 1171 61.14 68.55 -30.38
N PRO A 1172 61.64 68.67 -31.63
CA PRO A 1172 60.98 68.05 -32.78
C PRO A 1172 61.06 66.52 -32.71
N PRO A 1173 59.98 65.78 -33.04
CA PRO A 1173 60.04 64.33 -33.13
C PRO A 1173 60.96 63.91 -34.28
N GLN A 1174 61.94 63.08 -33.96
CA GLN A 1174 62.75 62.36 -34.96
C GLN A 1174 61.84 61.36 -35.67
N THR A 1175 61.55 61.61 -36.95
CA THR A 1175 61.15 60.54 -37.87
C THR A 1175 62.37 59.64 -38.09
N GLU A 1176 62.37 58.44 -37.51
CA GLU A 1176 63.27 57.36 -37.92
C GLU A 1176 62.89 56.93 -39.34
N PHE A 1177 63.54 57.53 -40.34
CA PHE A 1177 63.79 56.89 -41.62
C PHE A 1177 65.16 56.21 -41.50
N GLN A 1178 65.18 54.90 -41.29
CA GLN A 1178 66.40 54.12 -41.46
C GLN A 1178 66.64 53.91 -42.96
N TRP A 1179 67.69 54.53 -43.49
CA TRP A 1179 68.31 54.10 -44.72
C TRP A 1179 69.29 52.97 -44.37
N GLN A 1180 69.06 51.76 -44.88
CA GLN A 1180 70.10 50.75 -45.00
C GLN A 1180 70.56 50.75 -46.47
N GLU A 1181 71.88 50.78 -46.66
CA GLU A 1181 72.56 50.80 -47.96
C GLU A 1181 72.23 49.61 -48.86
#